data_AF-A0A9X4AXH9-F1
#
_entry.id   AF-A0A9X4AXH9-F1
#
_cell.length_a   1.000
_cell.length_b   1.000
_cell.length_c   1.000
_cell.angle_alpha   90.00
_cell.angle_beta   90.00
_cell.angle_gamma   90.00
#
_symmetry.space_group_name_H-M   'P 1'
#
loop_
_entity.id
_entity.type
_entity.pdbx_description
1 polymer ?
#
loop_
_entity_poly.entity_id
_entity_poly.type
_entity_poly.pdbx_seq_one_letter_code
_entity_poly.pdbx_strand_id
1 'polypeptide(L)'
;MMRRRAFRLVFLALAACGPASVPPPRPTETPQNAPENTAPPPWPFADTILPAPPAQGTPTEPGPRPGLPEGLVRAVETLFRSGLADPRGLPYHEAAITLTTQPEGPGETVATKAFVLPGPESGPRFGILWNGLVVPLVAVGPPADLRADIESLRASDKRICDQQLAHFPGMPCIRTRGPRPELQSHKLEQILPMQVAMLVQLGEDTLARTLWEIWIAGGDLETTPEISGRERDIFACLAEHFLHVLRDRGLWAHVRGDDALALASLRGLARLSPALSARAAALGAGEQTVNLLAEPPGPLLADQEKRAARPAPKDLPSPLPADPTARVAALVAALGEVREPAFGRYGAQTQVLADPILQALLAEGEAAVLPLAEALANDERYTRSIWYEAHGIVLLTVRDVAELALDTLAADLPLAPAPPDETKEQKAERFRKAAETFKSVPVDERWFRALADETAGPLRWVQAATRIVGPTDAPRRSPDASDFLALFLRVDGPLKPRFAGLSSRKNPSVTELLARRMKQLADMKGHGYLRASCEMGLLLALWDPKGATRALREGTEPLRKSFQEIKDPEGADELRQCLAVFYVARSASGDEKAFDEYASFIREIDPATVPPRSGTLLAPLALRPTRPSIVAAGRAMFATKTSPWVSRFRHGERDDLLDPSLLRIPGMRELVLPALEDRAAVGTIEIDEFGEAEWGLDGAREFDREHEQVDPRDPGAAPSNTKMPLRVCDRVASVLARRIGSAAPFRMYWIEPRRDDAIAAIRTFVVTKSESPRAP
;
A
#
# COMPACT_ATOMS: atom_id res chain seq x y z
N MET A 1 -8.08 16.45 -19.68
CA MET A 1 -8.53 17.11 -18.43
C MET A 1 -9.69 16.38 -17.74
N MET A 2 -10.63 15.73 -18.44
CA MET A 2 -11.72 14.94 -17.81
C MET A 2 -11.27 13.61 -17.15
N ARG A 3 -10.24 12.93 -17.67
CA ARG A 3 -9.74 11.64 -17.11
C ARG A 3 -9.07 11.71 -15.73
N ARG A 4 -8.80 12.90 -15.17
CA ARG A 4 -8.12 13.08 -13.86
C ARG A 4 -9.06 13.50 -12.71
N ARG A 5 -10.31 13.89 -13.00
CA ARG A 5 -11.35 14.14 -11.98
C ARG A 5 -12.06 12.85 -11.56
N ALA A 6 -12.24 11.94 -12.51
CA ALA A 6 -12.65 10.55 -12.35
C ALA A 6 -11.94 9.82 -11.19
N PHE A 7 -10.62 9.63 -11.30
CA PHE A 7 -9.81 8.88 -10.33
C PHE A 7 -9.82 9.44 -8.88
N ARG A 8 -10.23 10.70 -8.67
CA ARG A 8 -10.33 11.34 -7.34
C ARG A 8 -11.68 11.11 -6.65
N LEU A 9 -12.77 10.87 -7.39
CA LEU A 9 -14.10 10.63 -6.83
C LEU A 9 -14.28 9.19 -6.33
N VAL A 10 -13.61 8.21 -6.95
CA VAL A 10 -13.63 6.81 -6.53
C VAL A 10 -12.97 6.60 -5.14
N PHE A 11 -11.93 7.37 -4.82
CA PHE A 11 -11.28 7.30 -3.50
C PHE A 11 -12.05 8.01 -2.37
N LEU A 12 -12.75 9.11 -2.68
CA LEU A 12 -13.56 9.85 -1.70
C LEU A 12 -14.85 9.10 -1.32
N ALA A 13 -15.48 8.39 -2.25
CA ALA A 13 -16.66 7.57 -1.96
C ALA A 13 -16.34 6.32 -1.09
N LEU A 14 -15.10 5.82 -1.12
CA LEU A 14 -14.64 4.73 -0.25
C LEU A 14 -14.23 5.20 1.16
N ALA A 15 -13.86 6.47 1.33
CA ALA A 15 -13.48 7.05 2.62
C ALA A 15 -14.69 7.52 3.47
N ALA A 16 -15.86 7.75 2.85
CA ALA A 16 -17.06 8.26 3.52
C ALA A 16 -17.88 7.20 4.30
N CYS A 17 -17.46 5.94 4.33
CA CYS A 17 -18.00 4.92 5.24
C CYS A 17 -16.99 4.66 6.36
N GLY A 18 -16.92 5.59 7.32
CA GLY A 18 -16.20 5.35 8.56
C GLY A 18 -16.76 4.12 9.31
N PRO A 19 -15.94 3.47 10.15
CA PRO A 19 -16.40 2.34 10.95
C PRO A 19 -17.51 2.82 11.89
N ALA A 20 -18.70 2.23 11.77
CA ALA A 20 -19.69 2.32 12.83
C ALA A 20 -19.01 1.87 14.13
N SER A 21 -18.97 2.77 15.10
CA SER A 21 -18.42 2.54 16.43
C SER A 21 -19.01 1.27 17.02
N VAL A 22 -18.17 0.25 17.17
CA VAL A 22 -18.47 -0.97 17.93
C VAL A 22 -18.81 -0.54 19.36
N PRO A 23 -20.04 -0.72 19.86
CA PRO A 23 -20.31 -0.54 21.27
C PRO A 23 -19.51 -1.58 22.06
N PRO A 24 -18.96 -1.24 23.24
CA PRO A 24 -18.21 -2.22 24.04
C PRO A 24 -19.09 -3.44 24.34
N PRO A 25 -18.53 -4.66 24.36
CA PRO A 25 -19.30 -5.87 24.59
C PRO A 25 -20.00 -5.74 25.95
N ARG A 26 -21.33 -5.76 25.93
CA ARG A 26 -22.08 -6.10 27.15
C ARG A 26 -21.73 -7.54 27.52
N PRO A 27 -21.54 -7.87 28.81
CA PRO A 27 -21.40 -9.25 29.23
C PRO A 27 -22.72 -9.95 28.90
N THR A 28 -22.73 -10.73 27.82
CA THR A 28 -23.86 -11.59 27.46
C THR A 28 -23.89 -12.75 28.44
N GLU A 29 -24.95 -12.77 29.25
CA GLU A 29 -25.41 -13.95 29.95
C GLU A 29 -25.54 -15.12 28.97
N THR A 30 -24.96 -16.26 29.36
CA THR A 30 -25.00 -17.54 28.67
C THR A 30 -26.44 -17.95 28.34
N PRO A 31 -26.84 -18.15 27.07
CA PRO A 31 -28.03 -18.91 26.76
C PRO A 31 -27.71 -20.40 27.00
N GLN A 32 -28.29 -20.95 28.08
CA GLN A 32 -28.33 -22.39 28.28
C GLN A 32 -29.24 -23.03 27.22
N ASN A 33 -28.77 -24.15 26.67
CA ASN A 33 -29.47 -25.15 25.85
C ASN A 33 -29.66 -24.85 24.35
N ALA A 34 -28.63 -25.16 23.55
CA ALA A 34 -28.76 -25.60 22.17
C ALA A 34 -28.37 -27.09 22.07
N PRO A 35 -29.12 -27.94 21.35
CA PRO A 35 -28.87 -29.38 21.30
C PRO A 35 -27.60 -29.72 20.50
N GLU A 36 -26.99 -30.83 20.91
CA GLU A 36 -25.70 -31.38 20.48
C GLU A 36 -25.55 -31.64 18.98
N ASN A 37 -24.44 -31.13 18.45
CA ASN A 37 -23.39 -31.88 17.75
C ASN A 37 -23.79 -32.73 16.53
N THR A 38 -23.97 -32.09 15.37
CA THR A 38 -23.68 -32.69 14.07
C THR A 38 -22.44 -32.03 13.49
N ALA A 39 -21.39 -32.81 13.23
CA ALA A 39 -20.15 -32.34 12.63
C ALA A 39 -20.42 -31.64 11.28
N PRO A 40 -19.70 -30.53 10.96
CA PRO A 40 -19.85 -29.87 9.67
C PRO A 40 -19.47 -30.82 8.52
N PRO A 41 -20.13 -30.71 7.36
CA PRO A 41 -19.82 -31.52 6.19
C PRO A 41 -18.36 -31.32 5.76
N PRO A 42 -17.72 -32.33 5.14
CA PRO A 42 -16.31 -32.28 4.81
C PRO A 42 -15.99 -31.09 3.88
N TRP A 43 -15.12 -30.24 4.39
CA TRP A 43 -14.40 -29.20 3.68
C TRP A 43 -13.05 -29.76 3.23
N PRO A 44 -12.56 -29.53 1.99
CA PRO A 44 -13.15 -28.77 0.86
C PRO A 44 -14.09 -29.61 -0.05
N PHE A 45 -14.75 -28.94 -1.01
CA PHE A 45 -15.53 -29.56 -2.09
C PHE A 45 -14.67 -30.59 -2.85
N ALA A 46 -15.15 -31.84 -2.98
CA ALA A 46 -14.36 -32.95 -3.52
C ALA A 46 -14.52 -33.17 -5.04
N ASP A 47 -15.50 -32.52 -5.68
CA ASP A 47 -15.82 -32.70 -7.10
C ASP A 47 -15.37 -31.52 -7.96
N THR A 48 -15.35 -31.70 -9.29
CA THR A 48 -14.99 -30.62 -10.25
C THR A 48 -16.18 -30.11 -11.06
N ILE A 49 -17.38 -30.61 -10.73
CA ILE A 49 -18.65 -30.26 -11.38
C ILE A 49 -19.65 -29.86 -10.30
N LEU A 50 -20.12 -28.62 -10.36
CA LEU A 50 -21.18 -28.13 -9.47
C LEU A 50 -22.55 -28.73 -9.88
N PRO A 51 -23.43 -29.02 -8.91
CA PRO A 51 -24.76 -29.54 -9.22
C PRO A 51 -25.59 -28.53 -10.00
N ALA A 52 -26.35 -29.04 -10.98
CA ALA A 52 -27.32 -28.23 -11.71
C ALA A 52 -28.60 -28.05 -10.86
N PRO A 53 -29.19 -26.84 -10.80
CA PRO A 53 -30.50 -26.63 -10.19
C PRO A 53 -31.60 -27.47 -10.88
N PRO A 54 -32.64 -27.91 -10.16
CA PRO A 54 -33.71 -28.76 -10.73
C PRO A 54 -34.45 -28.11 -11.91
N ALA A 55 -34.59 -26.78 -11.91
CA ALA A 55 -35.25 -26.03 -12.97
C ALA A 55 -34.32 -25.66 -14.15
N GLN A 56 -33.05 -26.07 -14.12
CA GLN A 56 -32.08 -25.69 -15.14
C GLN A 56 -32.50 -26.21 -16.53
N GLY A 57 -32.59 -25.30 -17.49
CA GLY A 57 -32.99 -25.63 -18.88
C GLY A 57 -34.49 -25.81 -19.09
N THR A 58 -35.31 -25.77 -18.03
CA THR A 58 -36.77 -25.77 -18.16
C THR A 58 -37.22 -24.44 -18.79
N PRO A 59 -38.05 -24.45 -19.85
CA PRO A 59 -38.58 -23.22 -20.43
C PRO A 59 -39.28 -22.35 -19.37
N THR A 60 -39.08 -21.05 -19.45
CA THR A 60 -39.93 -20.08 -18.74
C THR A 60 -41.24 -19.97 -19.50
N GLU A 61 -42.39 -19.87 -18.83
CA GLU A 61 -43.67 -19.70 -19.53
C GLU A 61 -43.62 -18.42 -20.39
N PRO A 62 -43.70 -18.53 -21.73
CA PRO A 62 -43.56 -17.38 -22.60
C PRO A 62 -44.85 -16.56 -22.55
N GLY A 63 -44.75 -15.31 -22.11
CA GLY A 63 -45.87 -14.40 -22.08
C GLY A 63 -45.43 -12.95 -21.85
N PRO A 64 -46.20 -11.97 -22.33
CA PRO A 64 -45.96 -10.57 -21.99
C PRO A 64 -46.03 -10.41 -20.46
N ARG A 65 -44.97 -9.83 -19.87
CA ARG A 65 -44.90 -9.54 -18.44
C ARG A 65 -45.26 -8.08 -18.21
N PRO A 66 -46.50 -7.76 -17.81
CA PRO A 66 -46.98 -6.39 -17.79
C PRO A 66 -46.12 -5.50 -16.89
N GLY A 67 -45.55 -4.43 -17.47
CA GLY A 67 -44.75 -3.45 -16.74
C GLY A 67 -43.23 -3.68 -16.77
N LEU A 68 -42.74 -4.81 -17.27
CA LEU A 68 -41.30 -5.01 -17.51
C LEU A 68 -40.93 -4.64 -18.96
N PRO A 69 -39.77 -4.01 -19.21
CA PRO A 69 -39.30 -3.80 -20.58
C PRO A 69 -39.09 -5.13 -21.31
N GLU A 70 -39.60 -5.26 -22.54
CA GLU A 70 -39.46 -6.49 -23.33
C GLU A 70 -37.99 -6.90 -23.53
N GLY A 71 -37.11 -5.91 -23.76
CA GLY A 71 -35.68 -6.14 -23.91
C GLY A 71 -35.03 -6.74 -22.65
N LEU A 72 -35.52 -6.39 -21.46
CA LEU A 72 -35.06 -6.97 -20.20
C LEU A 72 -35.49 -8.44 -20.10
N VAL A 73 -36.77 -8.74 -20.35
CA VAL A 73 -37.30 -10.11 -20.29
C VAL A 73 -36.54 -11.03 -21.25
N ARG A 74 -36.37 -10.63 -22.51
CA ARG A 74 -35.63 -11.41 -23.52
C ARG A 74 -34.15 -11.61 -23.17
N ALA A 75 -33.51 -10.59 -22.61
CA ALA A 75 -32.11 -10.67 -22.16
C ALA A 75 -31.96 -11.67 -20.99
N VAL A 76 -32.84 -11.61 -20.01
CA VAL A 76 -32.86 -12.53 -18.85
C VAL A 76 -33.10 -13.96 -19.31
N GLU A 77 -34.13 -14.21 -20.14
CA GLU A 77 -34.41 -15.54 -20.68
C GLU A 77 -33.23 -16.10 -21.48
N THR A 78 -32.54 -15.25 -22.23
CA THR A 78 -31.33 -15.63 -22.96
C THR A 78 -30.19 -16.01 -22.00
N LEU A 79 -30.00 -15.25 -20.93
CA LEU A 79 -28.95 -15.50 -19.94
C LEU A 79 -29.14 -16.82 -19.18
N PHE A 80 -30.36 -17.12 -18.70
CA PHE A 80 -30.67 -18.40 -18.04
C PHE A 80 -30.50 -19.60 -18.98
N ARG A 81 -30.96 -19.48 -20.23
CA ARG A 81 -30.71 -20.51 -21.27
C ARG A 81 -29.23 -20.71 -21.57
N SER A 82 -28.42 -19.67 -21.37
CA SER A 82 -26.98 -19.71 -21.63
C SER A 82 -26.16 -20.26 -20.44
N GLY A 83 -26.80 -20.55 -19.30
CA GLY A 83 -26.17 -21.28 -18.19
C GLY A 83 -26.11 -20.56 -16.84
N LEU A 84 -26.83 -19.44 -16.65
CA LEU A 84 -27.07 -18.89 -15.31
C LEU A 84 -27.92 -19.87 -14.49
N ALA A 85 -27.62 -20.01 -13.19
CA ALA A 85 -28.25 -20.99 -12.31
C ALA A 85 -29.71 -20.61 -12.01
N ASP A 86 -30.66 -21.49 -12.34
CA ASP A 86 -32.11 -21.24 -12.19
C ASP A 86 -32.63 -21.49 -10.76
N PRO A 87 -33.13 -20.47 -10.03
CA PRO A 87 -33.60 -20.62 -8.66
C PRO A 87 -35.05 -21.10 -8.51
N ARG A 88 -35.79 -21.31 -9.61
CA ARG A 88 -37.22 -21.66 -9.53
C ARG A 88 -37.45 -22.96 -8.77
N GLY A 89 -38.43 -22.94 -7.87
CA GLY A 89 -38.83 -24.09 -7.07
C GLY A 89 -37.90 -24.42 -5.89
N LEU A 90 -36.86 -23.61 -5.64
CA LEU A 90 -35.95 -23.80 -4.51
C LEU A 90 -36.40 -22.99 -3.28
N PRO A 91 -36.26 -23.54 -2.06
CA PRO A 91 -36.52 -22.80 -0.84
C PRO A 91 -35.45 -21.72 -0.59
N TYR A 92 -35.89 -20.54 -0.15
CA TYR A 92 -35.04 -19.39 0.16
C TYR A 92 -34.72 -19.34 1.66
N HIS A 93 -33.43 -19.39 2.01
CA HIS A 93 -32.96 -19.52 3.38
C HIS A 93 -31.82 -18.56 3.70
N GLU A 94 -31.63 -18.33 5.00
CA GLU A 94 -30.32 -17.90 5.49
C GLU A 94 -29.29 -18.99 5.23
N ALA A 95 -28.07 -18.60 4.87
CA ALA A 95 -27.00 -19.53 4.58
C ALA A 95 -25.66 -18.96 5.04
N ALA A 96 -24.70 -19.85 5.25
CA ALA A 96 -23.31 -19.48 5.46
C ALA A 96 -22.46 -20.05 4.33
N ILE A 97 -21.55 -19.23 3.82
CA ILE A 97 -20.60 -19.61 2.77
C ILE A 97 -19.20 -19.24 3.21
N THR A 98 -18.18 -19.81 2.57
CA THR A 98 -16.80 -19.41 2.81
C THR A 98 -16.34 -18.45 1.73
N LEU A 99 -15.82 -17.29 2.13
CA LEU A 99 -15.26 -16.29 1.22
C LEU A 99 -13.92 -15.77 1.74
N THR A 100 -13.11 -15.24 0.83
CA THR A 100 -11.93 -14.48 1.20
C THR A 100 -12.36 -13.03 1.50
N THR A 101 -12.50 -12.69 2.79
CA THR A 101 -12.90 -11.34 3.26
C THR A 101 -11.71 -10.43 3.51
N GLN A 102 -10.53 -11.02 3.77
CA GLN A 102 -9.24 -10.37 3.84
C GLN A 102 -8.25 -11.10 2.95
N PRO A 103 -7.29 -10.39 2.35
CA PRO A 103 -6.26 -11.01 1.51
C PRO A 103 -5.50 -12.13 2.25
N GLU A 104 -5.23 -11.93 3.53
CA GLU A 104 -4.24 -12.66 4.31
C GLU A 104 -4.86 -13.71 5.28
N GLY A 105 -6.15 -14.03 5.14
CA GLY A 105 -6.85 -14.97 6.02
C GLY A 105 -7.27 -16.29 5.34
N PRO A 106 -7.39 -17.41 6.08
CA PRO A 106 -8.18 -18.54 5.61
C PRO A 106 -9.60 -18.04 5.33
N GLY A 107 -10.24 -18.54 4.26
CA GLY A 107 -11.58 -18.09 3.89
C GLY A 107 -12.51 -18.05 5.12
N GLU A 108 -13.12 -16.91 5.36
CA GLU A 108 -14.02 -16.69 6.49
C GLU A 108 -15.42 -17.19 6.16
N THR A 109 -16.08 -17.73 7.18
CA THR A 109 -17.50 -18.08 7.05
C THR A 109 -18.32 -16.80 7.16
N VAL A 110 -19.00 -16.44 6.08
CA VAL A 110 -19.86 -15.25 6.01
C VAL A 110 -21.33 -15.64 5.91
N ALA A 111 -22.17 -14.89 6.62
CA ALA A 111 -23.62 -15.02 6.52
C ALA A 111 -24.13 -14.41 5.21
N THR A 112 -25.10 -15.05 4.59
CA THR A 112 -25.74 -14.61 3.36
C THR A 112 -27.14 -15.25 3.22
N LYS A 113 -27.76 -15.07 2.05
CA LYS A 113 -29.03 -15.69 1.70
C LYS A 113 -28.86 -16.50 0.42
N ALA A 114 -29.52 -17.65 0.34
CA ALA A 114 -29.37 -18.55 -0.79
C ALA A 114 -30.66 -19.30 -1.11
N PHE A 115 -30.83 -19.64 -2.38
CA PHE A 115 -31.82 -20.62 -2.85
C PHE A 115 -31.20 -22.01 -2.75
N VAL A 116 -31.65 -22.82 -1.80
CA VAL A 116 -30.96 -24.06 -1.41
C VAL A 116 -31.33 -25.20 -2.35
N LEU A 117 -30.33 -25.87 -2.92
CA LEU A 117 -30.55 -27.03 -3.79
C LEU A 117 -30.96 -28.26 -2.97
N PRO A 118 -31.79 -29.15 -3.54
CA PRO A 118 -32.08 -30.44 -2.91
C PRO A 118 -30.81 -31.30 -2.85
N GLY A 119 -30.58 -31.96 -1.72
CA GLY A 119 -29.43 -32.82 -1.51
C GLY A 119 -29.55 -33.61 -0.20
N PRO A 120 -28.80 -34.72 -0.05
CA PRO A 120 -28.83 -35.53 1.17
C PRO A 120 -28.37 -34.71 2.38
N GLU A 121 -29.01 -34.88 3.54
CA GLU A 121 -28.63 -34.19 4.77
C GLU A 121 -27.20 -34.49 5.22
N SER A 122 -26.68 -35.66 4.85
CA SER A 122 -25.31 -36.11 5.14
C SER A 122 -24.26 -35.72 4.09
N GLY A 123 -24.66 -35.03 3.00
CA GLY A 123 -23.76 -34.62 1.92
C GLY A 123 -23.51 -33.10 1.87
N PRO A 124 -22.57 -32.64 1.02
CA PRO A 124 -22.35 -31.22 0.81
C PRO A 124 -23.63 -30.55 0.30
N ARG A 125 -24.05 -29.47 0.96
CA ARG A 125 -25.21 -28.66 0.59
C ARG A 125 -24.78 -27.56 -0.36
N PHE A 126 -25.61 -27.25 -1.35
CA PHE A 126 -25.34 -26.18 -2.33
C PHE A 126 -26.48 -25.17 -2.35
N GLY A 127 -26.17 -23.95 -2.74
CA GLY A 127 -27.16 -22.90 -2.93
C GLY A 127 -26.81 -21.97 -4.07
N ILE A 128 -27.84 -21.32 -4.63
CA ILE A 128 -27.68 -20.24 -5.60
C ILE A 128 -27.70 -18.92 -4.82
N LEU A 129 -26.66 -18.10 -5.00
CA LEU A 129 -26.57 -16.76 -4.41
C LEU A 129 -27.18 -15.70 -5.34
N TRP A 130 -27.32 -14.47 -4.83
CA TRP A 130 -27.85 -13.33 -5.58
C TRP A 130 -26.97 -12.85 -6.76
N ASN A 131 -25.74 -13.35 -6.86
CA ASN A 131 -24.87 -13.17 -8.03
C ASN A 131 -25.05 -14.27 -9.09
N GLY A 132 -26.01 -15.19 -8.90
CA GLY A 132 -26.36 -16.25 -9.85
C GLY A 132 -25.42 -17.44 -9.87
N LEU A 133 -24.46 -17.51 -8.93
CA LEU A 133 -23.53 -18.63 -8.81
C LEU A 133 -24.07 -19.73 -7.88
N VAL A 134 -23.87 -20.99 -8.27
CA VAL A 134 -24.01 -22.16 -7.37
C VAL A 134 -22.76 -22.27 -6.51
N VAL A 135 -22.91 -22.29 -5.20
CA VAL A 135 -21.80 -22.37 -4.23
C VAL A 135 -22.03 -23.49 -3.21
N PRO A 136 -20.96 -24.10 -2.68
CA PRO A 136 -21.07 -24.95 -1.50
C PRO A 136 -21.47 -24.11 -0.28
N LEU A 137 -22.40 -24.62 0.52
CA LEU A 137 -22.88 -24.00 1.75
C LEU A 137 -22.19 -24.65 2.95
N VAL A 138 -21.69 -23.83 3.86
CA VAL A 138 -21.17 -24.26 5.17
C VAL A 138 -22.31 -24.64 6.09
N ALA A 139 -23.39 -23.85 6.08
CA ALA A 139 -24.58 -24.10 6.86
C ALA A 139 -25.83 -23.54 6.16
N VAL A 140 -26.99 -24.11 6.48
CA VAL A 140 -28.30 -23.60 6.09
C VAL A 140 -29.06 -23.23 7.35
N GLY A 141 -29.43 -21.97 7.45
CA GLY A 141 -30.20 -21.40 8.55
C GLY A 141 -31.71 -21.48 8.32
N PRO A 142 -32.49 -20.69 9.09
CA PRO A 142 -33.95 -20.67 8.96
C PRO A 142 -34.42 -20.17 7.58
N PRO A 143 -35.68 -20.45 7.20
CA PRO A 143 -36.30 -19.84 6.03
C PRO A 143 -36.21 -18.32 6.09
N ALA A 144 -35.85 -17.71 4.96
CA ALA A 144 -35.78 -16.26 4.81
C ALA A 144 -37.00 -15.74 4.03
N ASP A 145 -37.34 -14.47 4.22
CA ASP A 145 -38.44 -13.82 3.49
C ASP A 145 -37.87 -12.99 2.33
N LEU A 146 -38.04 -13.51 1.11
CA LEU A 146 -37.56 -12.87 -0.11
C LEU A 146 -38.14 -11.47 -0.29
N ARG A 147 -39.44 -11.27 -0.04
CA ARG A 147 -40.08 -9.97 -0.27
C ARG A 147 -39.60 -8.97 0.78
N ALA A 148 -39.51 -9.37 2.05
CA ALA A 148 -38.99 -8.51 3.10
C ALA A 148 -37.52 -8.11 2.86
N ASP A 149 -36.68 -9.04 2.41
CA ASP A 149 -35.28 -8.76 2.10
C ASP A 149 -35.14 -7.75 0.94
N ILE A 150 -35.93 -7.87 -0.13
CA ILE A 150 -35.91 -6.91 -1.24
C ILE A 150 -36.43 -5.53 -0.83
N GLU A 151 -37.48 -5.46 0.00
CA GLU A 151 -37.96 -4.18 0.54
C GLU A 151 -36.91 -3.53 1.47
N SER A 152 -36.20 -4.33 2.27
CA SER A 152 -35.10 -3.85 3.11
C SER A 152 -33.95 -3.28 2.27
N LEU A 153 -33.58 -3.95 1.17
CA LEU A 153 -32.58 -3.48 0.22
C LEU A 153 -33.01 -2.13 -0.39
N ARG A 154 -34.27 -1.99 -0.80
CA ARG A 154 -34.81 -0.74 -1.35
C ARG A 154 -34.77 0.40 -0.32
N ALA A 155 -35.17 0.13 0.92
CA ALA A 155 -35.13 1.12 1.99
C ALA A 155 -33.70 1.58 2.30
N SER A 156 -32.74 0.66 2.26
CA SER A 156 -31.31 0.95 2.45
C SER A 156 -30.74 1.79 1.32
N ASP A 157 -31.00 1.42 0.05
CA ASP A 157 -30.61 2.21 -1.13
C ASP A 157 -31.19 3.62 -1.08
N LYS A 158 -32.49 3.76 -0.76
CA LYS A 158 -33.11 5.08 -0.61
C LYS A 158 -32.41 5.92 0.45
N ARG A 159 -32.08 5.35 1.61
CA ARG A 159 -31.38 6.06 2.69
C ARG A 159 -30.00 6.54 2.23
N ILE A 160 -29.25 5.70 1.52
CA ILE A 160 -27.93 6.07 0.97
C ILE A 160 -28.09 7.19 -0.07
N CYS A 161 -29.08 7.10 -0.96
CA CYS A 161 -29.36 8.13 -1.95
C CYS A 161 -29.80 9.46 -1.32
N ASP A 162 -30.67 9.42 -0.31
CA ASP A 162 -31.12 10.62 0.41
C ASP A 162 -29.92 11.29 1.11
N GLN A 163 -29.01 10.50 1.70
CA GLN A 163 -27.77 10.99 2.28
C GLN A 163 -26.86 11.61 1.20
N GLN A 164 -26.65 10.94 0.06
CA GLN A 164 -25.85 11.49 -1.03
C GLN A 164 -26.45 12.81 -1.56
N LEU A 165 -27.77 12.87 -1.75
CA LEU A 165 -28.45 14.06 -2.23
C LEU A 165 -28.36 15.22 -1.22
N ALA A 166 -28.38 14.91 0.08
CA ALA A 166 -28.19 15.90 1.14
C ALA A 166 -26.76 16.47 1.14
N HIS A 167 -25.74 15.62 0.93
CA HIS A 167 -24.34 16.06 0.87
C HIS A 167 -23.96 16.69 -0.47
N PHE A 168 -24.63 16.30 -1.56
CA PHE A 168 -24.32 16.73 -2.92
C PHE A 168 -25.60 17.11 -3.70
N PRO A 169 -26.20 18.27 -3.41
CA PRO A 169 -27.41 18.73 -4.09
C PRO A 169 -27.22 18.80 -5.61
N GLY A 170 -28.13 18.17 -6.36
CA GLY A 170 -28.11 18.16 -7.83
C GLY A 170 -27.25 17.06 -8.46
N MET A 171 -26.54 16.24 -7.67
CA MET A 171 -25.97 15.00 -8.17
C MET A 171 -27.02 13.87 -8.17
N PRO A 172 -27.11 13.07 -9.25
CA PRO A 172 -27.96 11.87 -9.23
C PRO A 172 -27.41 10.87 -8.22
N CYS A 173 -28.29 10.04 -7.64
CA CYS A 173 -27.83 8.95 -6.78
C CYS A 173 -26.88 8.03 -7.57
N ILE A 174 -25.69 7.81 -7.01
CA ILE A 174 -24.65 7.04 -7.67
C ILE A 174 -24.92 5.57 -7.43
N ARG A 175 -25.18 4.82 -8.51
CA ARG A 175 -25.31 3.36 -8.47
C ARG A 175 -24.29 2.75 -9.40
N THR A 176 -23.54 1.78 -8.90
CA THR A 176 -22.51 1.13 -9.69
C THR A 176 -23.13 0.31 -10.81
N ARG A 177 -22.66 0.57 -12.04
CA ARG A 177 -23.07 -0.17 -13.24
C ARG A 177 -22.07 -1.24 -13.65
N GLY A 178 -20.87 -1.21 -13.08
CA GLY A 178 -19.85 -2.23 -13.28
C GLY A 178 -20.02 -3.44 -12.35
N PRO A 179 -19.36 -4.56 -12.68
CA PRO A 179 -19.34 -5.74 -11.82
C PRO A 179 -18.71 -5.44 -10.45
N ARG A 180 -19.15 -6.19 -9.44
CA ARG A 180 -18.62 -6.12 -8.07
C ARG A 180 -17.72 -7.31 -7.75
N PRO A 181 -16.68 -7.11 -6.92
CA PRO A 181 -15.86 -8.21 -6.42
C PRO A 181 -16.69 -9.27 -5.69
N GLU A 182 -16.15 -10.49 -5.60
CA GLU A 182 -16.82 -11.64 -4.97
C GLU A 182 -17.48 -11.28 -3.63
N LEU A 183 -16.74 -10.63 -2.72
CA LEU A 183 -17.16 -10.22 -1.37
C LEU A 183 -18.42 -9.34 -1.33
N GLN A 184 -18.69 -8.57 -2.37
CA GLN A 184 -19.83 -7.65 -2.43
C GLN A 184 -20.96 -8.23 -3.29
N SER A 185 -20.62 -8.99 -4.32
CA SER A 185 -21.58 -9.45 -5.34
C SER A 185 -22.69 -10.35 -4.78
N HIS A 186 -22.43 -11.10 -3.71
CA HIS A 186 -23.38 -12.05 -3.14
C HIS A 186 -24.36 -11.43 -2.13
N LYS A 187 -24.08 -10.22 -1.65
CA LYS A 187 -24.84 -9.59 -0.56
C LYS A 187 -26.03 -8.79 -1.07
N LEU A 188 -27.12 -8.79 -0.31
CA LEU A 188 -28.26 -7.89 -0.50
C LEU A 188 -28.04 -6.54 0.22
N GLU A 189 -26.88 -5.92 0.00
CA GLU A 189 -26.54 -4.59 0.55
C GLU A 189 -26.60 -3.49 -0.52
N GLN A 190 -26.49 -3.87 -1.80
CA GLN A 190 -26.51 -2.96 -2.94
C GLN A 190 -27.39 -3.53 -4.06
N ILE A 191 -28.03 -2.62 -4.81
CA ILE A 191 -28.87 -3.01 -5.94
C ILE A 191 -27.98 -3.32 -7.15
N LEU A 192 -28.07 -4.57 -7.63
CA LEU A 192 -27.30 -5.09 -8.78
C LEU A 192 -28.23 -5.66 -9.86
N PRO A 193 -27.83 -5.60 -11.14
CA PRO A 193 -28.68 -6.07 -12.24
C PRO A 193 -28.93 -7.58 -12.19
N MET A 194 -28.04 -8.36 -11.56
CA MET A 194 -28.23 -9.80 -11.37
C MET A 194 -29.44 -10.13 -10.48
N GLN A 195 -29.71 -9.30 -9.46
CA GLN A 195 -30.88 -9.47 -8.59
C GLN A 195 -32.18 -9.27 -9.39
N VAL A 196 -32.19 -8.29 -10.29
CA VAL A 196 -33.32 -8.07 -11.22
C VAL A 196 -33.54 -9.30 -12.10
N ALA A 197 -32.47 -9.85 -12.69
CA ALA A 197 -32.56 -11.05 -13.52
C ALA A 197 -33.15 -12.25 -12.76
N MET A 198 -32.72 -12.46 -11.51
CA MET A 198 -33.25 -13.53 -10.65
C MET A 198 -34.74 -13.31 -10.31
N LEU A 199 -35.15 -12.10 -9.97
CA LEU A 199 -36.56 -11.78 -9.69
C LEU A 199 -37.46 -11.99 -10.92
N VAL A 200 -36.99 -11.60 -12.11
CA VAL A 200 -37.68 -11.91 -13.37
C VAL A 200 -37.80 -13.43 -13.51
N GLN A 201 -36.73 -14.20 -13.32
CA GLN A 201 -36.81 -15.66 -13.46
C GLN A 201 -37.76 -16.32 -12.45
N LEU A 202 -37.85 -15.79 -11.23
CA LEU A 202 -38.77 -16.26 -10.19
C LEU A 202 -40.25 -15.90 -10.44
N GLY A 203 -40.54 -14.98 -11.37
CA GLY A 203 -41.90 -14.49 -11.62
C GLY A 203 -42.34 -13.36 -10.68
N GLU A 204 -41.41 -12.77 -9.93
CA GLU A 204 -41.67 -11.63 -9.03
C GLU A 204 -41.66 -10.30 -9.81
N ASP A 205 -42.52 -10.18 -10.82
CA ASP A 205 -42.48 -9.11 -11.82
C ASP A 205 -42.58 -7.71 -11.23
N THR A 206 -43.41 -7.54 -10.19
CA THR A 206 -43.57 -6.25 -9.50
C THR A 206 -42.27 -5.82 -8.83
N LEU A 207 -41.60 -6.74 -8.10
CA LEU A 207 -40.34 -6.47 -7.43
C LEU A 207 -39.22 -6.24 -8.44
N ALA A 208 -39.16 -7.07 -9.49
CA ALA A 208 -38.20 -6.94 -10.57
C ALA A 208 -38.29 -5.57 -11.26
N ARG A 209 -39.51 -5.12 -11.58
CA ARG A 209 -39.75 -3.81 -12.22
C ARG A 209 -39.25 -2.68 -11.34
N THR A 210 -39.63 -2.68 -10.07
CA THR A 210 -39.25 -1.60 -9.17
C THR A 210 -37.74 -1.57 -8.95
N LEU A 211 -37.10 -2.73 -8.79
CA LEU A 211 -35.64 -2.79 -8.62
C LEU A 211 -34.90 -2.36 -9.90
N TRP A 212 -35.42 -2.74 -11.07
CA TRP A 212 -34.92 -2.30 -12.37
C TRP A 212 -34.99 -0.79 -12.54
N GLU A 213 -36.15 -0.18 -12.29
CA GLU A 213 -36.38 1.27 -12.38
C GLU A 213 -35.43 2.05 -11.46
N ILE A 214 -35.24 1.56 -10.22
CA ILE A 214 -34.29 2.16 -9.27
C ILE A 214 -32.86 2.07 -9.80
N TRP A 215 -32.44 0.90 -10.29
CA TRP A 215 -31.09 0.68 -10.77
C TRP A 215 -30.76 1.55 -12.00
N ILE A 216 -31.64 1.58 -13.01
CA ILE A 216 -31.41 2.38 -14.24
C ILE A 216 -31.46 3.89 -14.00
N ALA A 217 -32.20 4.35 -12.98
CA ALA A 217 -32.27 5.76 -12.60
C ALA A 217 -30.98 6.24 -11.91
N GLY A 218 -30.09 5.34 -11.47
CA GLY A 218 -28.80 5.69 -10.90
C GLY A 218 -27.78 6.09 -11.98
N GLY A 219 -27.03 7.17 -11.73
CA GLY A 219 -25.93 7.62 -12.59
C GLY A 219 -24.60 6.95 -12.22
N ASP A 220 -23.75 6.71 -13.22
CA ASP A 220 -22.32 6.47 -13.00
C ASP A 220 -21.55 7.72 -13.45
N LEU A 221 -20.54 8.13 -12.68
CA LEU A 221 -19.68 9.29 -12.95
C LEU A 221 -18.64 8.99 -14.04
N GLU A 222 -18.39 7.71 -14.33
CA GLU A 222 -17.36 7.26 -15.26
C GLU A 222 -17.91 6.24 -16.25
N THR A 223 -18.35 6.72 -17.42
CA THR A 223 -18.31 5.93 -18.66
C THR A 223 -18.92 4.51 -18.59
N THR A 224 -20.23 4.42 -18.78
CA THR A 224 -20.85 3.22 -19.39
C THR A 224 -21.87 3.67 -20.44
N PRO A 225 -22.11 2.89 -21.51
CA PRO A 225 -23.14 3.21 -22.49
C PRO A 225 -24.48 3.42 -21.78
N GLU A 226 -25.27 4.39 -22.22
CA GLU A 226 -26.68 4.43 -21.85
C GLU A 226 -27.28 3.04 -22.12
N ILE A 227 -27.70 2.34 -21.07
CA ILE A 227 -28.48 1.10 -21.21
C ILE A 227 -29.83 1.53 -21.76
N SER A 228 -29.91 1.63 -23.08
CA SER A 228 -31.01 2.23 -23.83
C SER A 228 -32.30 1.39 -23.84
N GLY A 229 -32.46 0.47 -22.87
CA GLY A 229 -33.56 -0.50 -22.82
C GLY A 229 -33.51 -1.59 -23.90
N ARG A 230 -32.50 -1.58 -24.78
CA ARG A 230 -32.32 -2.58 -25.84
C ARG A 230 -31.78 -3.88 -25.26
N GLU A 231 -32.36 -4.99 -25.73
CA GLU A 231 -31.97 -6.36 -25.34
C GLU A 231 -30.46 -6.59 -25.39
N ARG A 232 -29.78 -6.13 -26.44
CA ARG A 232 -28.33 -6.31 -26.63
C ARG A 232 -27.48 -5.65 -25.54
N ASP A 233 -27.87 -4.44 -25.09
CA ASP A 233 -27.11 -3.65 -24.12
C ASP A 233 -27.34 -4.24 -22.71
N ILE A 234 -28.57 -4.68 -22.43
CA ILE A 234 -28.94 -5.35 -21.16
C ILE A 234 -28.27 -6.72 -21.07
N PHE A 235 -28.33 -7.53 -22.13
CA PHE A 235 -27.72 -8.85 -22.16
C PHE A 235 -26.20 -8.76 -21.95
N ALA A 236 -25.53 -7.84 -22.65
CA ALA A 236 -24.10 -7.62 -22.49
C ALA A 236 -23.73 -7.25 -21.04
N CYS A 237 -24.48 -6.34 -20.42
CA CYS A 237 -24.26 -5.94 -19.03
C CYS A 237 -24.42 -7.11 -18.07
N LEU A 238 -25.48 -7.92 -18.21
CA LEU A 238 -25.69 -9.09 -17.35
C LEU A 238 -24.64 -10.17 -17.57
N ALA A 239 -24.24 -10.42 -18.82
CA ALA A 239 -23.19 -11.38 -19.16
C ALA A 239 -21.84 -10.97 -18.57
N GLU A 240 -21.51 -9.67 -18.62
CA GLU A 240 -20.30 -9.12 -18.01
C GLU A 240 -20.28 -9.34 -16.50
N HIS A 241 -21.39 -9.03 -15.81
CA HIS A 241 -21.51 -9.28 -14.37
C HIS A 241 -21.31 -10.76 -14.04
N PHE A 242 -21.97 -11.65 -14.77
CA PHE A 242 -21.90 -13.09 -14.54
C PHE A 242 -20.49 -13.66 -14.75
N LEU A 243 -19.84 -13.30 -15.86
CA LEU A 243 -18.48 -13.76 -16.15
C LEU A 243 -17.47 -13.19 -15.15
N HIS A 244 -17.64 -11.95 -14.71
CA HIS A 244 -16.76 -11.32 -13.73
C HIS A 244 -16.82 -12.02 -12.37
N VAL A 245 -18.03 -12.26 -11.83
CA VAL A 245 -18.16 -12.95 -10.53
C VAL A 245 -17.65 -14.39 -10.61
N LEU A 246 -17.81 -15.06 -11.76
CA LEU A 246 -17.29 -16.40 -11.99
C LEU A 246 -15.75 -16.42 -12.03
N ARG A 247 -15.14 -15.42 -12.68
CA ARG A 247 -13.69 -15.22 -12.72
C ARG A 247 -13.14 -14.94 -11.33
N ASP A 248 -13.73 -14.00 -10.61
CA ASP A 248 -13.30 -13.59 -9.28
C ASP A 248 -13.36 -14.76 -8.30
N ARG A 249 -14.45 -15.54 -8.29
CA ARG A 249 -14.54 -16.77 -7.49
C ARG A 249 -13.43 -17.76 -7.83
N GLY A 250 -13.14 -17.96 -9.12
CA GLY A 250 -12.06 -18.84 -9.56
C GLY A 250 -10.69 -18.42 -9.04
N LEU A 251 -10.41 -17.11 -9.06
CA LEU A 251 -9.18 -16.51 -8.56
C LEU A 251 -9.07 -16.64 -7.04
N TRP A 252 -10.08 -16.24 -6.29
CA TRP A 252 -10.05 -16.28 -4.83
C TRP A 252 -10.09 -17.71 -4.29
N ALA A 253 -10.76 -18.64 -4.98
CA ALA A 253 -10.67 -20.06 -4.68
C ALA A 253 -9.25 -20.61 -4.86
N HIS A 254 -8.53 -20.19 -5.90
CA HIS A 254 -7.13 -20.57 -6.10
C HIS A 254 -6.23 -20.07 -4.96
N VAL A 255 -6.35 -18.79 -4.62
CA VAL A 255 -5.58 -18.12 -3.55
C VAL A 255 -5.76 -18.84 -2.21
N ARG A 256 -6.99 -19.18 -1.85
CA ARG A 256 -7.31 -19.81 -0.56
C ARG A 256 -7.11 -21.32 -0.50
N GLY A 257 -6.64 -21.95 -1.59
CA GLY A 257 -6.40 -23.39 -1.60
C GLY A 257 -7.59 -24.28 -2.00
N ASP A 258 -8.69 -23.73 -2.50
CA ASP A 258 -9.86 -24.51 -2.92
C ASP A 258 -9.78 -24.87 -4.41
N ASP A 259 -8.86 -25.80 -4.72
CA ASP A 259 -8.53 -26.18 -6.10
C ASP A 259 -9.76 -26.72 -6.87
N ALA A 260 -10.67 -27.40 -6.18
CA ALA A 260 -11.88 -27.95 -6.77
C ALA A 260 -12.85 -26.86 -7.23
N LEU A 261 -13.15 -25.87 -6.36
CA LEU A 261 -14.00 -24.74 -6.72
C LEU A 261 -13.34 -23.81 -7.74
N ALA A 262 -12.02 -23.61 -7.63
CA ALA A 262 -11.25 -22.86 -8.60
C ALA A 262 -11.37 -23.51 -9.99
N LEU A 263 -11.07 -24.80 -10.10
CA LEU A 263 -11.16 -25.55 -11.34
C LEU A 263 -12.59 -25.55 -11.92
N ALA A 264 -13.61 -25.78 -11.09
CA ALA A 264 -15.01 -25.76 -11.53
C ALA A 264 -15.39 -24.39 -12.11
N SER A 265 -14.95 -23.30 -11.45
CA SER A 265 -15.22 -21.93 -11.89
C SER A 265 -14.50 -21.59 -13.19
N LEU A 266 -13.22 -21.94 -13.30
CA LEU A 266 -12.38 -21.64 -14.48
C LEU A 266 -12.80 -22.46 -15.70
N ARG A 267 -13.20 -23.73 -15.52
CA ARG A 267 -13.82 -24.53 -16.60
C ARG A 267 -15.16 -23.95 -17.02
N GLY A 268 -15.95 -23.48 -16.06
CA GLY A 268 -17.19 -22.74 -16.33
C GLY A 268 -16.91 -21.52 -17.19
N LEU A 269 -15.94 -20.71 -16.79
CA LEU A 269 -15.54 -19.49 -17.49
C LEU A 269 -15.04 -19.79 -18.91
N ALA A 270 -14.15 -20.75 -19.08
CA ALA A 270 -13.62 -21.16 -20.39
C ALA A 270 -14.72 -21.64 -21.35
N ARG A 271 -15.80 -22.26 -20.83
CA ARG A 271 -16.96 -22.67 -21.63
C ARG A 271 -17.92 -21.51 -21.92
N LEU A 272 -18.24 -20.70 -20.90
CA LEU A 272 -19.31 -19.70 -20.97
C LEU A 272 -18.86 -18.41 -21.67
N SER A 273 -17.61 -18.00 -21.49
CA SER A 273 -17.08 -16.75 -22.07
C SER A 273 -17.24 -16.71 -23.60
N PRO A 274 -16.75 -17.71 -24.38
CA PRO A 274 -16.94 -17.71 -25.84
C PRO A 274 -18.41 -17.77 -26.25
N ALA A 275 -19.23 -18.53 -25.53
CA ALA A 275 -20.65 -18.70 -25.84
C ALA A 275 -21.45 -17.40 -25.63
N LEU A 276 -21.21 -16.70 -24.50
CA LEU A 276 -21.86 -15.43 -24.20
C LEU A 276 -21.36 -14.31 -25.11
N SER A 277 -20.06 -14.28 -25.45
CA SER A 277 -19.50 -13.36 -26.44
C SER A 277 -20.15 -13.54 -27.81
N ALA A 278 -20.27 -14.78 -28.30
CA ALA A 278 -20.92 -15.07 -29.57
C ALA A 278 -22.40 -14.65 -29.56
N ARG A 279 -23.10 -14.86 -28.44
CA ARG A 279 -24.49 -14.43 -28.30
C ARG A 279 -24.62 -12.91 -28.26
N ALA A 280 -23.75 -12.20 -27.54
CA ALA A 280 -23.73 -10.75 -27.51
C ALA A 280 -23.47 -10.16 -28.91
N ALA A 281 -22.53 -10.74 -29.66
CA ALA A 281 -22.27 -10.37 -31.04
C ALA A 281 -23.50 -10.61 -31.94
N ALA A 282 -24.18 -11.76 -31.80
CA ALA A 282 -25.40 -12.06 -32.54
C ALA A 282 -26.57 -11.10 -32.23
N LEU A 283 -26.57 -10.49 -31.04
CA LEU A 283 -27.52 -9.42 -30.66
C LEU A 283 -27.07 -8.02 -31.13
N GLY A 284 -25.90 -7.91 -31.76
CA GLY A 284 -25.36 -6.67 -32.29
C GLY A 284 -24.66 -5.79 -31.25
N ALA A 285 -24.11 -6.38 -30.19
CA ALA A 285 -23.20 -5.68 -29.28
C ALA A 285 -21.90 -5.27 -30.02
N GLY A 286 -21.27 -4.17 -29.60
CA GLY A 286 -20.04 -3.69 -30.22
C GLY A 286 -18.83 -4.60 -29.94
N GLU A 287 -17.84 -4.56 -30.83
CA GLU A 287 -16.61 -5.38 -30.78
C GLU A 287 -15.87 -5.26 -29.43
N GLN A 288 -15.79 -4.04 -28.88
CA GLN A 288 -15.17 -3.81 -27.57
C GLN A 288 -15.87 -4.60 -26.44
N THR A 289 -17.20 -4.61 -26.42
CA THR A 289 -17.99 -5.36 -25.44
C THR A 289 -17.79 -6.86 -25.60
N VAL A 290 -17.76 -7.35 -26.84
CA VAL A 290 -17.54 -8.78 -27.14
C VAL A 290 -16.15 -9.23 -26.68
N ASN A 291 -15.13 -8.40 -26.89
CA ASN A 291 -13.76 -8.70 -26.48
C ASN A 291 -13.60 -8.75 -24.96
N LEU A 292 -14.25 -7.84 -24.21
CA LEU A 292 -14.26 -7.87 -22.74
C LEU A 292 -14.84 -9.18 -22.18
N LEU A 293 -15.83 -9.76 -22.85
CA LEU A 293 -16.47 -11.01 -22.45
C LEU A 293 -15.65 -12.25 -22.85
N ALA A 294 -14.74 -12.14 -23.83
CA ALA A 294 -14.15 -13.28 -24.54
C ALA A 294 -12.88 -13.87 -23.90
N GLU A 295 -12.31 -13.24 -22.87
CA GLU A 295 -11.01 -13.65 -22.32
C GLU A 295 -11.12 -14.86 -21.35
N PRO A 296 -10.61 -16.05 -21.73
CA PRO A 296 -10.57 -17.20 -20.83
C PRO A 296 -9.35 -17.14 -19.90
N PRO A 297 -9.39 -17.80 -18.74
CA PRO A 297 -8.30 -17.78 -17.77
C PRO A 297 -7.20 -18.80 -18.12
N GLY A 298 -6.53 -18.64 -19.26
CA GLY A 298 -5.66 -19.66 -19.87
C GLY A 298 -4.62 -20.28 -18.91
N PRO A 299 -3.66 -19.51 -18.38
CA PRO A 299 -2.61 -20.06 -17.52
C PRO A 299 -3.13 -20.62 -16.19
N LEU A 300 -4.11 -19.95 -15.56
CA LEU A 300 -4.66 -20.38 -14.28
C LEU A 300 -5.45 -21.69 -14.41
N LEU A 301 -6.25 -21.83 -15.46
CA LEU A 301 -6.99 -23.06 -15.72
C LEU A 301 -6.04 -24.24 -15.89
N ALA A 302 -4.99 -24.08 -16.70
CA ALA A 302 -3.99 -25.13 -16.90
C ALA A 302 -3.27 -25.51 -15.60
N ASP A 303 -2.98 -24.55 -14.73
CA ASP A 303 -2.41 -24.79 -13.40
C ASP A 303 -3.37 -25.60 -12.50
N GLN A 304 -4.64 -25.21 -12.45
CA GLN A 304 -5.65 -25.90 -11.65
C GLN A 304 -5.92 -27.33 -12.15
N GLU A 305 -5.84 -27.57 -13.46
CA GLU A 305 -5.90 -28.93 -14.02
C GLU A 305 -4.72 -29.79 -13.59
N LYS A 306 -3.50 -29.22 -13.54
CA LYS A 306 -2.32 -29.92 -13.04
C LYS A 306 -2.45 -30.26 -11.54
N ARG A 307 -2.93 -29.32 -10.73
CA ARG A 307 -3.14 -29.51 -9.28
C ARG A 307 -4.21 -30.56 -8.99
N ALA A 308 -5.31 -30.57 -9.76
CA ALA A 308 -6.32 -31.62 -9.65
C ALA A 308 -5.77 -33.01 -10.01
N ALA A 309 -4.87 -33.10 -11.00
CA ALA A 309 -4.23 -34.37 -11.37
C ALA A 309 -3.13 -34.81 -10.38
N ARG A 310 -2.52 -33.87 -9.65
CA ARG A 310 -1.43 -34.11 -8.69
C ARG A 310 -1.62 -33.26 -7.44
N PRO A 311 -2.45 -33.71 -6.48
CA PRO A 311 -2.69 -32.99 -5.24
C PRO A 311 -1.38 -32.84 -4.44
N ALA A 312 -1.10 -31.62 -4.00
CA ALA A 312 0.00 -31.30 -3.10
C ALA A 312 -0.54 -30.92 -1.71
N PRO A 313 0.23 -31.14 -0.62
CA PRO A 313 -0.08 -30.54 0.68
C PRO A 313 -0.15 -29.02 0.55
N LYS A 314 -1.16 -28.37 1.15
CA LYS A 314 -1.50 -26.94 0.92
C LYS A 314 -0.85 -25.97 1.91
N ASP A 315 -0.17 -26.49 2.92
CA ASP A 315 0.41 -25.71 4.01
C ASP A 315 1.89 -26.08 4.20
N LEU A 316 2.56 -25.35 5.09
CA LEU A 316 3.91 -25.65 5.54
C LEU A 316 4.06 -27.15 5.86
N PRO A 317 5.06 -27.85 5.29
CA PRO A 317 5.26 -29.26 5.58
C PRO A 317 5.42 -29.50 7.09
N SER A 318 4.57 -30.37 7.65
CA SER A 318 4.55 -30.65 9.09
C SER A 318 4.46 -32.16 9.35
N PRO A 319 5.39 -32.74 10.15
CA PRO A 319 6.58 -32.10 10.70
C PRO A 319 7.62 -31.80 9.61
N LEU A 320 8.43 -30.76 9.81
CA LEU A 320 9.58 -30.49 8.94
C LEU A 320 10.64 -31.60 9.12
N PRO A 321 11.31 -32.05 8.02
CA PRO A 321 12.41 -33.00 8.12
C PRO A 321 13.53 -32.52 9.05
N ALA A 322 14.08 -33.44 9.86
CA ALA A 322 15.20 -33.14 10.75
C ALA A 322 16.50 -32.86 9.97
N ASP A 323 16.73 -33.60 8.89
CA ASP A 323 17.86 -33.40 7.99
C ASP A 323 17.74 -32.06 7.23
N PRO A 324 18.74 -31.15 7.30
CA PRO A 324 18.67 -29.85 6.65
C PRO A 324 18.48 -29.90 5.14
N THR A 325 19.14 -30.85 4.45
CA THR A 325 19.02 -30.99 2.99
C THR A 325 17.61 -31.43 2.60
N ALA A 326 17.07 -32.45 3.29
CA ALA A 326 15.69 -32.90 3.08
C ALA A 326 14.67 -31.81 3.43
N ARG A 327 14.95 -31.00 4.46
CA ARG A 327 14.08 -29.89 4.87
C ARG A 327 14.02 -28.78 3.83
N VAL A 328 15.17 -28.31 3.32
CA VAL A 328 15.21 -27.33 2.22
C VAL A 328 14.51 -27.87 0.98
N ALA A 329 14.75 -29.14 0.61
CA ALA A 329 14.09 -29.75 -0.53
C ALA A 329 12.56 -29.80 -0.38
N ALA A 330 12.07 -30.16 0.81
CA ALA A 330 10.63 -30.17 1.10
C ALA A 330 10.02 -28.76 1.03
N LEU A 331 10.73 -27.74 1.52
CA LEU A 331 10.27 -26.35 1.46
C LEU A 331 10.28 -25.78 0.04
N VAL A 332 11.31 -26.07 -0.78
CA VAL A 332 11.35 -25.70 -2.20
C VAL A 332 10.21 -26.40 -2.98
N ALA A 333 9.95 -27.66 -2.68
CA ALA A 333 8.80 -28.37 -3.25
C ALA A 333 7.47 -27.71 -2.87
N ALA A 334 7.37 -27.11 -1.68
CA ALA A 334 6.19 -26.40 -1.20
C ALA A 334 6.04 -24.97 -1.75
N LEU A 335 7.02 -24.41 -2.46
CA LEU A 335 6.94 -23.02 -2.98
C LEU A 335 5.72 -22.75 -3.87
N GLY A 336 5.16 -23.77 -4.52
CA GLY A 336 3.91 -23.66 -5.29
C GLY A 336 2.68 -23.36 -4.43
N GLU A 337 2.79 -23.45 -3.11
CA GLU A 337 1.71 -23.21 -2.15
C GLU A 337 1.85 -21.87 -1.43
N VAL A 338 2.93 -21.12 -1.69
CA VAL A 338 3.10 -19.75 -1.17
C VAL A 338 1.88 -18.93 -1.54
N ARG A 339 1.25 -18.33 -0.54
CA ARG A 339 -0.01 -17.60 -0.67
C ARG A 339 0.16 -16.20 -0.12
N GLU A 340 -0.06 -15.20 -0.97
CA GLU A 340 -0.26 -13.82 -0.54
C GLU A 340 -0.92 -13.06 -1.68
N PRO A 341 -2.11 -12.46 -1.50
CA PRO A 341 -2.70 -11.59 -2.50
C PRO A 341 -2.10 -10.21 -2.31
N ALA A 342 -1.16 -9.87 -3.19
CA ALA A 342 -0.41 -8.64 -3.03
C ALA A 342 -1.09 -7.49 -3.80
N PHE A 343 -1.45 -6.43 -3.08
CA PHE A 343 -2.03 -5.23 -3.68
C PHE A 343 -0.93 -4.30 -4.21
N GLY A 344 -0.72 -4.34 -5.54
CA GLY A 344 0.19 -3.43 -6.23
C GLY A 344 1.68 -3.65 -5.92
N ARG A 345 2.56 -3.15 -6.79
CA ARG A 345 4.01 -3.43 -6.73
C ARG A 345 4.73 -2.87 -5.49
N TYR A 346 4.16 -1.85 -4.84
CA TYR A 346 4.77 -1.16 -3.69
C TYR A 346 4.18 -1.67 -2.37
N GLY A 347 4.93 -2.50 -1.64
CA GLY A 347 4.51 -3.13 -0.37
C GLY A 347 4.18 -4.63 -0.47
N ALA A 348 3.81 -5.11 -1.66
CA ALA A 348 3.54 -6.51 -1.95
C ALA A 348 4.70 -7.47 -1.63
N GLN A 349 5.94 -7.06 -1.87
CA GLN A 349 7.11 -7.93 -1.68
C GLN A 349 7.31 -8.31 -0.21
N THR A 350 7.11 -7.35 0.71
CA THR A 350 7.23 -7.61 2.15
C THR A 350 6.12 -8.52 2.68
N GLN A 351 4.92 -8.46 2.07
CA GLN A 351 3.82 -9.36 2.41
C GLN A 351 4.13 -10.78 1.94
N VAL A 352 4.48 -10.98 0.66
CA VAL A 352 4.85 -12.31 0.12
C VAL A 352 5.95 -12.96 0.96
N LEU A 353 6.98 -12.21 1.35
CA LEU A 353 8.06 -12.72 2.18
C LEU A 353 7.61 -13.17 3.58
N ALA A 354 6.46 -12.72 4.07
CA ALA A 354 5.93 -13.12 5.38
C ALA A 354 5.28 -14.52 5.37
N ASP A 355 5.06 -15.12 4.19
CA ASP A 355 4.51 -16.47 4.08
C ASP A 355 5.36 -17.48 4.89
N PRO A 356 4.74 -18.39 5.67
CA PRO A 356 5.46 -19.34 6.52
C PRO A 356 6.48 -20.23 5.79
N ILE A 357 6.21 -20.62 4.53
CA ILE A 357 7.11 -21.44 3.72
C ILE A 357 8.36 -20.64 3.37
N LEU A 358 8.20 -19.38 2.97
CA LEU A 358 9.31 -18.47 2.67
C LEU A 358 10.09 -18.11 3.94
N GLN A 359 9.43 -17.82 5.05
CA GLN A 359 10.09 -17.58 6.34
C GLN A 359 10.93 -18.78 6.79
N ALA A 360 10.40 -20.01 6.65
CA ALA A 360 11.15 -21.23 6.95
C ALA A 360 12.36 -21.39 6.01
N LEU A 361 12.23 -21.12 4.71
CA LEU A 361 13.35 -21.16 3.76
C LEU A 361 14.43 -20.12 4.09
N LEU A 362 14.03 -18.90 4.42
CA LEU A 362 14.96 -17.83 4.80
C LEU A 362 15.72 -18.17 6.08
N ALA A 363 15.09 -18.89 7.01
CA ALA A 363 15.74 -19.36 8.23
C ALA A 363 16.84 -20.41 7.98
N GLU A 364 16.80 -21.16 6.86
CA GLU A 364 17.87 -22.10 6.46
C GLU A 364 19.13 -21.38 5.95
N GLY A 365 19.02 -20.09 5.60
CA GLY A 365 20.14 -19.25 5.20
C GLY A 365 20.86 -19.77 3.95
N GLU A 366 22.18 -19.97 4.06
CA GLU A 366 23.04 -20.36 2.92
C GLU A 366 22.65 -21.70 2.28
N ALA A 367 22.13 -22.64 3.07
CA ALA A 367 21.71 -23.95 2.57
C ALA A 367 20.57 -23.85 1.54
N ALA A 368 19.77 -22.78 1.59
CA ALA A 368 18.67 -22.55 0.65
C ALA A 368 19.12 -21.88 -0.66
N VAL A 369 20.30 -21.28 -0.73
CA VAL A 369 20.71 -20.45 -1.90
C VAL A 369 20.78 -21.27 -3.19
N LEU A 370 21.44 -22.44 -3.19
CA LEU A 370 21.56 -23.25 -4.41
C LEU A 370 20.21 -23.84 -4.85
N PRO A 371 19.39 -24.43 -3.96
CA PRO A 371 18.05 -24.89 -4.33
C PRO A 371 17.12 -23.78 -4.82
N LEU A 372 17.19 -22.57 -4.24
CA LEU A 372 16.41 -21.43 -4.72
C LEU A 372 16.93 -20.91 -6.07
N ALA A 373 18.24 -20.89 -6.31
CA ALA A 373 18.79 -20.53 -7.62
C ALA A 373 18.35 -21.53 -8.70
N GLU A 374 18.25 -22.82 -8.35
CA GLU A 374 17.71 -23.84 -9.24
C GLU A 374 16.23 -23.61 -9.55
N ALA A 375 15.43 -23.30 -8.52
CA ALA A 375 14.02 -22.94 -8.70
C ALA A 375 13.85 -21.67 -9.56
N LEU A 376 14.66 -20.64 -9.33
CA LEU A 376 14.67 -19.40 -10.11
C LEU A 376 14.98 -19.66 -11.60
N ALA A 377 15.85 -20.62 -11.90
CA ALA A 377 16.20 -20.96 -13.27
C ALA A 377 15.12 -21.78 -13.98
N ASN A 378 14.50 -22.74 -13.29
CA ASN A 378 13.82 -23.85 -13.96
C ASN A 378 12.37 -24.13 -13.48
N ASP A 379 11.92 -23.56 -12.36
CA ASP A 379 10.63 -23.95 -11.75
C ASP A 379 9.46 -23.07 -12.23
N GLU A 380 8.80 -23.50 -13.30
CA GLU A 380 7.66 -22.79 -13.91
C GLU A 380 6.31 -23.02 -13.21
N ARG A 381 6.27 -23.67 -12.05
CA ARG A 381 5.02 -23.84 -11.31
C ARG A 381 4.47 -22.48 -10.89
N TYR A 382 3.15 -22.32 -10.88
CA TYR A 382 2.52 -21.15 -10.27
C TYR A 382 2.44 -21.31 -8.75
N THR A 383 2.53 -20.20 -8.03
CA THR A 383 2.20 -20.15 -6.60
C THR A 383 0.69 -19.97 -6.41
N ARG A 384 0.22 -19.72 -5.18
CA ARG A 384 -1.16 -19.28 -4.91
C ARG A 384 -1.28 -17.75 -4.84
N SER A 385 -0.20 -17.02 -5.11
CA SER A 385 -0.14 -15.57 -5.02
C SER A 385 -0.55 -14.91 -6.34
N ILE A 386 -1.33 -13.84 -6.23
CA ILE A 386 -1.75 -12.99 -7.35
C ILE A 386 -1.34 -11.54 -7.08
N TRP A 387 -0.96 -10.82 -8.14
CA TRP A 387 -0.65 -9.39 -8.12
C TRP A 387 -1.64 -8.60 -8.98
N TYR A 388 -2.06 -7.45 -8.48
CA TYR A 388 -2.80 -6.47 -9.28
C TYR A 388 -1.84 -5.46 -9.89
N GLU A 389 -1.76 -5.44 -11.22
CA GLU A 389 -1.08 -4.40 -11.98
C GLU A 389 -2.09 -3.47 -12.66
N ALA A 390 -1.62 -2.32 -13.16
CA ALA A 390 -2.47 -1.35 -13.85
C ALA A 390 -3.22 -1.93 -15.08
N HIS A 391 -2.82 -3.11 -15.56
CA HIS A 391 -3.36 -3.77 -16.74
C HIS A 391 -4.04 -5.12 -16.42
N GLY A 392 -4.19 -5.50 -15.15
CA GLY A 392 -4.88 -6.74 -14.77
C GLY A 392 -4.19 -7.54 -13.67
N ILE A 393 -4.59 -8.81 -13.55
CA ILE A 393 -4.08 -9.74 -12.53
C ILE A 393 -2.93 -10.55 -13.11
N VAL A 394 -1.83 -10.64 -12.37
CA VAL A 394 -0.64 -11.44 -12.69
C VAL A 394 -0.53 -12.59 -11.70
N LEU A 395 -0.37 -13.82 -12.20
CA LEU A 395 -0.06 -14.99 -11.39
C LEU A 395 1.45 -15.04 -11.12
N LEU A 396 1.84 -15.21 -9.86
CA LEU A 396 3.24 -15.41 -9.54
C LEU A 396 3.66 -16.86 -9.78
N THR A 397 4.88 -17.01 -10.29
CA THR A 397 5.56 -18.30 -10.44
C THR A 397 6.45 -18.57 -9.24
N VAL A 398 6.84 -19.84 -9.07
CA VAL A 398 7.87 -20.23 -8.10
C VAL A 398 9.17 -19.47 -8.38
N ARG A 399 9.47 -19.14 -9.64
CA ARG A 399 10.62 -18.31 -10.02
C ARG A 399 10.54 -16.91 -9.40
N ASP A 400 9.36 -16.28 -9.37
CA ASP A 400 9.18 -14.94 -8.79
C ASP A 400 9.43 -14.94 -7.28
N VAL A 401 8.87 -15.92 -6.55
CA VAL A 401 9.07 -16.00 -5.10
C VAL A 401 10.48 -16.47 -4.73
N ALA A 402 11.10 -17.33 -5.54
CA ALA A 402 12.50 -17.71 -5.38
C ALA A 402 13.44 -16.52 -5.57
N GLU A 403 13.13 -15.64 -6.54
CA GLU A 403 13.86 -14.38 -6.74
C GLU A 403 13.80 -13.49 -5.50
N LEU A 404 12.61 -13.28 -4.93
CA LEU A 404 12.42 -12.49 -3.71
C LEU A 404 13.19 -13.07 -2.52
N ALA A 405 13.16 -14.39 -2.35
CA ALA A 405 13.90 -15.07 -1.30
C ALA A 405 15.42 -14.92 -1.49
N LEU A 406 15.91 -15.11 -2.71
CA LEU A 406 17.32 -14.94 -3.06
C LEU A 406 17.81 -13.51 -2.84
N ASP A 407 17.04 -12.50 -3.25
CA ASP A 407 17.37 -11.09 -3.00
C ASP A 407 17.43 -10.77 -1.50
N THR A 408 16.61 -11.44 -0.70
CA THR A 408 16.65 -11.33 0.76
C THR A 408 17.91 -11.98 1.34
N LEU A 409 18.30 -13.16 0.84
CA LEU A 409 19.52 -13.89 1.24
C LEU A 409 20.82 -13.25 0.72
N ALA A 410 20.75 -12.48 -0.37
CA ALA A 410 21.87 -11.72 -0.92
C ALA A 410 22.46 -10.72 0.09
N ALA A 411 21.72 -10.40 1.16
CA ALA A 411 22.25 -9.62 2.27
C ALA A 411 23.51 -10.24 2.91
N ASP A 412 23.64 -11.57 2.89
CA ASP A 412 24.73 -12.32 3.50
C ASP A 412 25.68 -12.96 2.46
N LEU A 413 25.38 -12.78 1.16
CA LEU A 413 26.15 -13.34 0.07
C LEU A 413 26.59 -12.23 -0.90
N PRO A 414 27.90 -11.94 -1.00
CA PRO A 414 28.36 -10.94 -1.93
C PRO A 414 28.16 -11.40 -3.39
N LEU A 415 27.20 -10.83 -4.12
CA LEU A 415 26.99 -11.08 -5.56
C LEU A 415 27.75 -10.13 -6.49
N ALA A 416 28.21 -10.59 -7.65
CA ALA A 416 28.72 -9.69 -8.69
C ALA A 416 27.65 -8.64 -9.11
N PRO A 417 28.04 -7.49 -9.72
CA PRO A 417 27.08 -6.56 -10.29
C PRO A 417 26.17 -7.26 -11.31
N ALA A 418 24.87 -6.99 -11.24
CA ALA A 418 23.93 -7.50 -12.22
C ALA A 418 24.16 -6.80 -13.57
N PRO A 419 24.13 -7.51 -14.71
CA PRO A 419 24.11 -6.87 -16.02
C PRO A 419 22.81 -6.08 -16.22
N PRO A 420 22.79 -5.07 -17.11
CA PRO A 420 21.55 -4.47 -17.58
C PRO A 420 20.62 -5.56 -18.14
N ASP A 421 19.34 -5.49 -17.83
CA ASP A 421 18.30 -6.43 -18.29
C ASP A 421 18.59 -7.91 -17.94
N GLU A 422 19.14 -8.14 -16.74
CA GLU A 422 19.44 -9.49 -16.22
C GLU A 422 18.20 -10.41 -16.28
N THR A 423 18.33 -11.52 -17.01
CA THR A 423 17.34 -12.60 -17.03
C THR A 423 17.38 -13.41 -15.73
N LYS A 424 16.28 -14.11 -15.39
CA LYS A 424 16.21 -14.96 -14.20
C LYS A 424 17.26 -16.08 -14.21
N GLU A 425 17.58 -16.63 -15.38
CA GLU A 425 18.62 -17.64 -15.56
C GLU A 425 20.03 -17.08 -15.27
N GLN A 426 20.32 -15.87 -15.76
CA GLN A 426 21.58 -15.18 -15.47
C GLN A 426 21.70 -14.82 -13.98
N LYS A 427 20.60 -14.35 -13.37
CA LYS A 427 20.52 -14.08 -11.94
C LYS A 427 20.78 -15.34 -11.13
N ALA A 428 20.10 -16.45 -11.45
CA ALA A 428 20.33 -17.75 -10.83
C ALA A 428 21.81 -18.17 -10.90
N GLU A 429 22.44 -18.06 -12.07
CA GLU A 429 23.85 -18.40 -12.24
C GLU A 429 24.79 -17.50 -11.42
N ARG A 430 24.46 -16.22 -11.30
CA ARG A 430 25.19 -15.28 -10.44
C ARG A 430 25.13 -15.69 -8.96
N PHE A 431 23.97 -16.15 -8.49
CA PHE A 431 23.83 -16.72 -7.15
C PHE A 431 24.60 -18.03 -6.99
N ARG A 432 24.53 -18.95 -7.96
CA ARG A 432 25.30 -20.21 -7.93
C ARG A 432 26.81 -19.96 -7.85
N LYS A 433 27.34 -19.08 -8.72
CA LYS A 433 28.76 -18.71 -8.73
C LYS A 433 29.19 -18.07 -7.41
N ALA A 434 28.36 -17.20 -6.84
CA ALA A 434 28.67 -16.59 -5.55
C ALA A 434 28.66 -17.62 -4.40
N ALA A 435 27.67 -18.51 -4.37
CA ALA A 435 27.58 -19.57 -3.37
C ALA A 435 28.81 -20.50 -3.41
N GLU A 436 29.28 -20.87 -4.61
CA GLU A 436 30.49 -21.69 -4.76
C GLU A 436 31.75 -20.92 -4.37
N THR A 437 31.86 -19.64 -4.76
CA THR A 437 33.03 -18.80 -4.44
C THR A 437 33.22 -18.61 -2.93
N PHE A 438 32.11 -18.49 -2.20
CA PHE A 438 32.11 -18.19 -0.76
C PHE A 438 31.78 -19.39 0.12
N LYS A 439 31.72 -20.58 -0.46
CA LYS A 439 31.46 -21.83 0.24
C LYS A 439 32.41 -21.98 1.43
N SER A 440 31.84 -22.19 2.61
CA SER A 440 32.58 -22.35 3.87
C SER A 440 33.42 -21.12 4.30
N VAL A 441 33.26 -19.96 3.65
CA VAL A 441 33.84 -18.70 4.11
C VAL A 441 32.87 -18.03 5.09
N PRO A 442 33.27 -17.66 6.32
CA PRO A 442 32.41 -16.91 7.24
C PRO A 442 31.90 -15.60 6.65
N VAL A 443 30.65 -15.21 6.92
CA VAL A 443 29.97 -14.06 6.28
C VAL A 443 30.75 -12.75 6.44
N ASP A 444 31.31 -12.52 7.63
CA ASP A 444 32.17 -11.36 7.92
C ASP A 444 33.44 -11.34 7.05
N GLU A 445 34.08 -12.50 6.86
CA GLU A 445 35.22 -12.66 5.98
C GLU A 445 34.85 -12.44 4.50
N ARG A 446 33.65 -12.84 4.06
CA ARG A 446 33.18 -12.58 2.67
C ARG A 446 33.11 -11.09 2.38
N TRP A 447 32.47 -10.34 3.27
CA TRP A 447 32.33 -8.88 3.11
C TRP A 447 33.66 -8.16 3.30
N PHE A 448 34.51 -8.63 4.21
CA PHE A 448 35.87 -8.09 4.32
C PHE A 448 36.65 -8.26 3.01
N ARG A 449 36.63 -9.45 2.40
CA ARG A 449 37.29 -9.70 1.11
C ARG A 449 36.72 -8.81 0.00
N ALA A 450 35.41 -8.62 -0.05
CA ALA A 450 34.77 -7.73 -1.01
C ALA A 450 35.19 -6.25 -0.84
N LEU A 451 35.41 -5.78 0.40
CA LEU A 451 35.93 -4.44 0.67
C LEU A 451 37.43 -4.33 0.32
N ALA A 452 38.20 -5.40 0.55
CA ALA A 452 39.63 -5.47 0.28
C ALA A 452 39.97 -5.65 -1.21
N ASP A 453 39.06 -6.17 -2.02
CA ASP A 453 39.25 -6.39 -3.45
C ASP A 453 39.29 -5.08 -4.24
N GLU A 454 40.47 -4.75 -4.79
CA GLU A 454 40.69 -3.55 -5.61
C GLU A 454 39.93 -3.57 -6.94
N THR A 455 39.44 -4.73 -7.39
CA THR A 455 38.75 -4.91 -8.68
C THR A 455 37.22 -4.95 -8.56
N ALA A 456 36.69 -4.99 -7.34
CA ALA A 456 35.26 -5.21 -7.08
C ALA A 456 34.35 -4.04 -7.53
N GLY A 457 34.93 -2.84 -7.64
CA GLY A 457 34.27 -1.62 -8.10
C GLY A 457 33.47 -0.86 -7.02
N PRO A 458 33.05 0.39 -7.32
CA PRO A 458 32.48 1.32 -6.33
C PRO A 458 31.26 0.83 -5.54
N LEU A 459 30.24 0.35 -6.24
CA LEU A 459 28.99 -0.13 -5.62
C LEU A 459 29.24 -1.29 -4.66
N ARG A 460 30.20 -2.16 -5.01
CA ARG A 460 30.58 -3.33 -4.23
C ARG A 460 31.26 -2.95 -2.92
N TRP A 461 32.14 -1.95 -2.97
CA TRP A 461 32.81 -1.44 -1.78
C TRP A 461 31.82 -0.81 -0.80
N VAL A 462 30.90 0.01 -1.28
CA VAL A 462 29.86 0.63 -0.42
C VAL A 462 28.97 -0.45 0.19
N GLN A 463 28.53 -1.42 -0.62
CA GLN A 463 27.72 -2.54 -0.11
C GLN A 463 28.47 -3.30 1.00
N ALA A 464 29.74 -3.64 0.79
CA ALA A 464 30.54 -4.35 1.78
C ALA A 464 30.73 -3.53 3.06
N ALA A 465 31.05 -2.23 2.94
CA ALA A 465 31.20 -1.32 4.06
C ALA A 465 29.90 -1.21 4.88
N THR A 466 28.75 -1.03 4.22
CA THR A 466 27.44 -0.98 4.87
C THR A 466 27.11 -2.27 5.62
N ARG A 467 27.47 -3.44 5.06
CA ARG A 467 27.24 -4.74 5.72
C ARG A 467 28.15 -4.96 6.92
N ILE A 468 29.39 -4.48 6.88
CA ILE A 468 30.34 -4.61 8.00
C ILE A 468 29.98 -3.69 9.16
N VAL A 469 29.69 -2.42 8.86
CA VAL A 469 29.54 -1.36 9.86
C VAL A 469 28.09 -1.20 10.32
N GLY A 470 27.11 -1.44 9.44
CA GLY A 470 25.70 -1.25 9.74
C GLY A 470 25.28 -2.00 11.00
N PRO A 471 24.32 -1.47 11.78
CA PRO A 471 23.98 -2.10 13.04
C PRO A 471 23.21 -3.40 12.81
N THR A 472 23.21 -4.22 13.85
CA THR A 472 22.50 -5.51 13.87
C THR A 472 20.99 -5.35 13.75
N ASP A 473 20.44 -4.19 14.13
CA ASP A 473 19.00 -3.88 14.18
C ASP A 473 18.48 -2.99 13.03
N ALA A 474 19.34 -2.55 12.10
CA ALA A 474 18.92 -1.67 11.01
C ALA A 474 18.27 -2.41 9.82
N PRO A 475 17.42 -1.71 9.05
CA PRO A 475 16.87 -2.20 7.78
C PRO A 475 17.97 -2.69 6.82
N ARG A 476 17.67 -3.71 6.02
CA ARG A 476 18.64 -4.31 5.08
C ARG A 476 19.00 -3.43 3.87
N ARG A 477 18.36 -2.26 3.70
CA ARG A 477 18.58 -1.29 2.61
C ARG A 477 19.80 -0.40 2.86
N SER A 478 20.31 0.27 1.82
CA SER A 478 21.36 1.29 1.98
C SER A 478 20.81 2.48 2.78
N PRO A 479 21.48 2.95 3.84
CA PRO A 479 21.03 4.11 4.61
C PRO A 479 21.08 5.37 3.75
N ASP A 480 20.06 6.22 3.85
CA ASP A 480 20.15 7.59 3.34
C ASP A 480 20.78 8.54 4.40
N ALA A 481 20.92 9.83 4.06
CA ALA A 481 21.51 10.80 4.97
C ALA A 481 20.71 10.96 6.27
N SER A 482 19.38 10.85 6.22
CA SER A 482 18.53 10.90 7.42
C SER A 482 18.75 9.68 8.32
N ASP A 483 18.85 8.49 7.72
CA ASP A 483 19.18 7.25 8.43
C ASP A 483 20.55 7.38 9.14
N PHE A 484 21.58 7.89 8.45
CA PHE A 484 22.89 8.13 9.07
C PHE A 484 22.83 9.16 10.20
N LEU A 485 22.12 10.27 10.01
CA LEU A 485 21.96 11.29 11.05
C LEU A 485 21.34 10.67 12.32
N ALA A 486 20.30 9.85 12.17
CA ALA A 486 19.69 9.14 13.28
C ALA A 486 20.70 8.23 14.00
N LEU A 487 21.59 7.53 13.27
CA LEU A 487 22.62 6.68 13.85
C LEU A 487 23.63 7.47 14.72
N PHE A 488 24.03 8.67 14.29
CA PHE A 488 24.95 9.52 15.08
C PHE A 488 24.26 10.19 16.29
N LEU A 489 22.94 10.30 16.27
CA LEU A 489 22.15 10.92 17.34
C LEU A 489 21.48 9.90 18.28
N ARG A 490 21.75 8.60 18.12
CA ARG A 490 21.19 7.54 18.98
C ARG A 490 21.44 7.84 20.45
N VAL A 491 20.39 7.73 21.25
CA VAL A 491 20.42 7.91 22.71
C VAL A 491 20.67 6.57 23.43
N ASP A 492 20.33 5.45 22.78
CA ASP A 492 20.33 4.09 23.37
C ASP A 492 21.72 3.41 23.42
N GLY A 493 22.80 4.20 23.47
CA GLY A 493 24.19 3.72 23.57
C GLY A 493 24.91 3.56 22.23
N PRO A 494 26.20 3.14 22.27
CA PRO A 494 27.04 3.08 21.08
C PRO A 494 26.55 2.02 20.08
N LEU A 495 26.66 2.33 18.79
CA LEU A 495 26.36 1.41 17.70
C LEU A 495 27.15 0.09 17.90
N LYS A 496 26.48 -1.04 17.75
CA LYS A 496 27.15 -2.35 17.65
C LYS A 496 27.24 -2.74 16.17
N PRO A 497 28.43 -2.65 15.55
CA PRO A 497 28.61 -3.08 14.18
C PRO A 497 28.27 -4.56 14.02
N ARG A 498 27.66 -4.93 12.89
CA ARG A 498 27.28 -6.32 12.59
C ARG A 498 28.46 -7.29 12.69
N PHE A 499 29.63 -6.88 12.21
CA PHE A 499 30.84 -7.71 12.23
C PHE A 499 31.94 -7.11 13.12
N ALA A 500 31.59 -6.73 14.36
CA ALA A 500 32.52 -6.14 15.32
C ALA A 500 33.80 -6.97 15.57
N GLY A 501 33.76 -8.30 15.36
CA GLY A 501 34.93 -9.19 15.45
C GLY A 501 36.08 -8.80 14.51
N LEU A 502 35.79 -8.14 13.38
CA LEU A 502 36.79 -7.66 12.42
C LEU A 502 37.65 -6.50 12.96
N SER A 503 37.29 -5.88 14.10
CA SER A 503 38.08 -4.81 14.75
C SER A 503 39.48 -5.24 15.18
N SER A 504 39.68 -6.54 15.42
CA SER A 504 40.97 -7.12 15.79
C SER A 504 41.96 -7.23 14.62
N ARG A 505 41.49 -7.12 13.36
CA ARG A 505 42.32 -7.28 12.17
C ARG A 505 43.18 -6.05 11.91
N LYS A 506 44.47 -6.25 11.60
CA LYS A 506 45.45 -5.15 11.51
C LYS A 506 46.17 -4.96 10.17
N ASN A 507 45.96 -5.81 9.15
CA ASN A 507 46.67 -5.70 7.87
C ASN A 507 45.88 -6.30 6.68
N PRO A 508 45.17 -5.48 5.89
CA PRO A 508 44.69 -4.16 6.27
C PRO A 508 43.59 -4.26 7.32
N SER A 509 43.46 -3.25 8.17
CA SER A 509 42.30 -3.09 9.05
C SER A 509 41.08 -2.59 8.27
N VAL A 510 39.88 -2.77 8.82
CA VAL A 510 38.64 -2.20 8.24
C VAL A 510 38.74 -0.68 8.16
N THR A 511 39.28 -0.01 9.19
CA THR A 511 39.52 1.45 9.20
C THR A 511 40.37 1.89 7.99
N GLU A 512 41.49 1.20 7.73
CA GLU A 512 42.37 1.52 6.60
C GLU A 512 41.70 1.30 5.24
N LEU A 513 40.90 0.23 5.11
CA LEU A 513 40.15 -0.04 3.89
C LEU A 513 39.09 1.02 3.64
N LEU A 514 38.27 1.36 4.63
CA LEU A 514 37.21 2.38 4.50
C LEU A 514 37.81 3.74 4.13
N ALA A 515 38.88 4.18 4.81
CA ALA A 515 39.57 5.43 4.49
C ALA A 515 40.15 5.43 3.06
N ARG A 516 40.74 4.30 2.64
CA ARG A 516 41.27 4.15 1.28
C ARG A 516 40.16 4.21 0.23
N ARG A 517 39.07 3.46 0.41
CA ARG A 517 37.93 3.44 -0.52
C ARG A 517 37.26 4.80 -0.62
N MET A 518 37.10 5.50 0.51
CA MET A 518 36.57 6.86 0.53
C MET A 518 37.37 7.79 -0.40
N LYS A 519 38.71 7.77 -0.29
CA LYS A 519 39.58 8.58 -1.16
C LYS A 519 39.48 8.17 -2.62
N GLN A 520 39.56 6.87 -2.93
CA GLN A 520 39.46 6.38 -4.31
C GLN A 520 38.13 6.77 -4.97
N LEU A 521 37.02 6.70 -4.21
CA LEU A 521 35.71 7.12 -4.70
C LEU A 521 35.63 8.63 -4.97
N ALA A 522 36.28 9.46 -4.14
CA ALA A 522 36.35 10.91 -4.36
C ALA A 522 37.16 11.27 -5.61
N ASP A 523 38.17 10.46 -5.97
CA ASP A 523 39.00 10.67 -7.15
C ASP A 523 38.31 10.25 -8.47
N MET A 524 37.19 9.51 -8.39
CA MET A 524 36.41 9.08 -9.55
C MET A 524 35.45 10.17 -10.05
N LYS A 525 35.20 10.21 -11.37
CA LYS A 525 34.30 11.20 -11.98
C LYS A 525 32.83 10.78 -11.91
N GLY A 526 32.00 11.59 -11.26
CA GLY A 526 30.54 11.45 -11.25
C GLY A 526 29.94 11.68 -9.87
N HIS A 527 28.76 12.31 -9.80
CA HIS A 527 28.10 12.62 -8.53
C HIS A 527 27.79 11.37 -7.69
N GLY A 528 27.45 10.25 -8.33
CA GLY A 528 27.23 8.98 -7.63
C GLY A 528 28.45 8.47 -6.86
N TYR A 529 29.67 8.68 -7.38
CA TYR A 529 30.90 8.29 -6.67
C TYR A 529 31.24 9.24 -5.52
N LEU A 530 30.95 10.54 -5.67
CA LEU A 530 31.10 11.52 -4.59
C LEU A 530 30.14 11.24 -3.44
N ARG A 531 28.88 10.90 -3.75
CA ARG A 531 27.93 10.41 -2.76
C ARG A 531 28.45 9.15 -2.07
N ALA A 532 28.89 8.15 -2.83
CA ALA A 532 29.47 6.91 -2.29
C ALA A 532 30.70 7.18 -1.41
N SER A 533 31.54 8.15 -1.76
CA SER A 533 32.68 8.59 -0.94
C SER A 533 32.23 9.20 0.38
N CYS A 534 31.23 10.07 0.35
CA CYS A 534 30.62 10.64 1.56
C CYS A 534 30.05 9.53 2.47
N GLU A 535 29.26 8.61 1.92
CA GLU A 535 28.72 7.46 2.64
C GLU A 535 29.83 6.59 3.27
N MET A 536 30.91 6.32 2.52
CA MET A 536 32.07 5.58 3.02
C MET A 536 32.73 6.26 4.23
N GLY A 537 32.83 7.59 4.22
CA GLY A 537 33.35 8.35 5.36
C GLY A 537 32.41 8.37 6.56
N LEU A 538 31.09 8.36 6.36
CA LEU A 538 30.11 8.19 7.46
C LEU A 538 30.24 6.81 8.10
N LEU A 539 30.37 5.75 7.28
CA LEU A 539 30.61 4.39 7.76
C LEU A 539 31.94 4.28 8.50
N LEU A 540 33.00 4.92 8.01
CA LEU A 540 34.28 5.01 8.73
C LEU A 540 34.12 5.64 10.11
N ALA A 541 33.39 6.75 10.22
CA ALA A 541 33.13 7.43 11.49
C ALA A 541 32.29 6.59 12.47
N LEU A 542 31.36 5.77 11.97
CA LEU A 542 30.61 4.82 12.80
C LEU A 542 31.46 3.64 13.28
N TRP A 543 32.39 3.17 12.45
CA TRP A 543 33.26 2.03 12.77
C TRP A 543 34.38 2.38 13.75
N ASP A 544 35.11 3.45 13.49
CA ASP A 544 36.27 3.88 14.28
C ASP A 544 36.33 5.42 14.32
N PRO A 545 35.56 6.08 15.20
CA PRO A 545 35.48 7.54 15.27
C PRO A 545 36.84 8.21 15.40
N LYS A 546 37.77 7.61 16.16
CA LYS A 546 39.12 8.18 16.37
C LYS A 546 40.00 8.02 15.12
N GLY A 547 39.96 6.85 14.48
CA GLY A 547 40.67 6.61 13.22
C GLY A 547 40.13 7.43 12.05
N ALA A 548 38.84 7.80 12.12
CA ALA A 548 38.12 8.51 11.08
C ALA A 548 38.51 10.01 10.96
N THR A 549 38.87 10.67 12.07
CA THR A 549 39.01 12.14 12.17
C THR A 549 39.83 12.75 11.03
N ARG A 550 40.99 12.15 10.71
CA ARG A 550 41.88 12.65 9.67
C ARG A 550 41.26 12.51 8.27
N ALA A 551 40.74 11.33 7.95
CA ALA A 551 40.18 11.03 6.63
C ALA A 551 38.95 11.91 6.34
N LEU A 552 38.06 12.10 7.31
CA LEU A 552 36.91 13.00 7.11
C LEU A 552 37.35 14.46 6.93
N ARG A 553 38.33 14.94 7.72
CA ARG A 553 38.82 16.31 7.55
C ARG A 553 39.41 16.54 6.16
N GLU A 554 40.28 15.64 5.70
CA GLU A 554 40.91 15.72 4.37
C GLU A 554 39.89 15.58 3.23
N GLY A 555 38.83 14.77 3.41
CA GLY A 555 37.81 14.54 2.39
C GLY A 555 36.73 15.62 2.28
N THR A 556 36.63 16.55 3.23
CA THR A 556 35.54 17.55 3.24
C THR A 556 35.65 18.54 2.08
N GLU A 557 36.83 19.09 1.83
CA GLU A 557 37.01 20.11 0.80
C GLU A 557 36.80 19.58 -0.63
N PRO A 558 37.32 18.39 -1.01
CA PRO A 558 36.99 17.75 -2.29
C PRO A 558 35.48 17.59 -2.50
N LEU A 559 34.76 17.05 -1.50
CA LEU A 559 33.31 16.85 -1.59
C LEU A 559 32.56 18.18 -1.72
N ARG A 560 32.95 19.22 -0.96
CA ARG A 560 32.35 20.56 -1.02
C ARG A 560 32.57 21.22 -2.38
N LYS A 561 33.80 21.17 -2.91
CA LYS A 561 34.13 21.73 -4.22
C LYS A 561 33.34 21.03 -5.32
N SER A 562 33.31 19.71 -5.31
CA SER A 562 32.61 18.95 -6.34
C SER A 562 31.10 19.15 -6.29
N PHE A 563 30.49 19.38 -5.10
CA PHE A 563 29.09 19.77 -4.99
C PHE A 563 28.75 21.00 -5.85
N GLN A 564 29.62 22.01 -5.89
CA GLN A 564 29.41 23.23 -6.68
C GLN A 564 29.43 22.99 -8.20
N GLU A 565 30.00 21.87 -8.63
CA GLU A 565 30.16 21.51 -10.04
C GLU A 565 29.02 20.60 -10.56
N ILE A 566 28.17 20.08 -9.66
CA ILE A 566 27.04 19.21 -10.03
C ILE A 566 25.92 20.05 -10.64
N LYS A 567 25.57 19.75 -11.90
CA LYS A 567 24.45 20.38 -12.62
C LYS A 567 23.11 19.70 -12.37
N ASP A 568 23.13 18.44 -11.97
CA ASP A 568 21.94 17.64 -11.70
C ASP A 568 21.33 18.02 -10.33
N PRO A 569 20.08 18.53 -10.27
CA PRO A 569 19.50 18.99 -9.01
C PRO A 569 19.36 17.90 -7.96
N GLU A 570 19.02 16.67 -8.35
CA GLU A 570 18.82 15.54 -7.44
C GLU A 570 20.14 15.09 -6.83
N GLY A 571 21.15 14.80 -7.66
CA GLY A 571 22.49 14.44 -7.21
C GLY A 571 23.18 15.53 -6.39
N ALA A 572 22.91 16.81 -6.68
CA ALA A 572 23.40 17.93 -5.87
C ALA A 572 22.76 17.93 -4.47
N ASP A 573 21.45 17.65 -4.37
CA ASP A 573 20.77 17.62 -3.08
C ASP A 573 21.19 16.41 -2.23
N GLU A 574 21.30 15.22 -2.82
CA GLU A 574 21.79 14.03 -2.12
C GLU A 574 23.17 14.26 -1.48
N LEU A 575 24.11 14.82 -2.26
CA LEU A 575 25.45 15.11 -1.75
C LEU A 575 25.45 16.21 -0.67
N ARG A 576 24.59 17.22 -0.83
CA ARG A 576 24.43 18.32 0.14
C ARG A 576 23.91 17.80 1.48
N GLN A 577 22.90 16.95 1.47
CA GLN A 577 22.37 16.31 2.68
C GLN A 577 23.44 15.41 3.32
N CYS A 578 24.17 14.62 2.52
CA CYS A 578 25.26 13.81 3.03
C CYS A 578 26.36 14.65 3.68
N LEU A 579 26.79 15.75 3.05
CA LEU A 579 27.78 16.69 3.58
C LEU A 579 27.36 17.29 4.94
N ALA A 580 26.08 17.63 5.12
CA ALA A 580 25.59 18.13 6.41
C ALA A 580 25.79 17.10 7.53
N VAL A 581 25.49 15.83 7.27
CA VAL A 581 25.73 14.72 8.21
C VAL A 581 27.21 14.43 8.38
N PHE A 582 28.02 14.65 7.35
CA PHE A 582 29.46 14.50 7.37
C PHE A 582 30.13 15.42 8.39
N TYR A 583 29.66 16.66 8.53
CA TYR A 583 30.13 17.57 9.60
C TYR A 583 29.72 17.09 11.01
N VAL A 584 28.54 16.48 11.16
CA VAL A 584 28.13 15.87 12.44
C VAL A 584 29.06 14.70 12.78
N ALA A 585 29.34 13.83 11.81
CA ALA A 585 30.26 12.71 11.96
C ALA A 585 31.69 13.15 12.32
N ARG A 586 32.20 14.22 11.68
CA ARG A 586 33.48 14.85 12.02
C ARG A 586 33.51 15.32 13.47
N SER A 587 32.47 16.01 13.93
CA SER A 587 32.41 16.48 15.32
C SER A 587 32.31 15.32 16.31
N ALA A 588 31.52 14.28 16.02
CA ALA A 588 31.43 13.07 16.83
C ALA A 588 32.78 12.33 16.91
N SER A 589 33.60 12.46 15.86
CA SER A 589 34.97 11.96 15.75
C SER A 589 36.02 12.87 16.43
N GLY A 590 35.60 13.90 17.17
CA GLY A 590 36.48 14.81 17.93
C GLY A 590 36.98 16.03 17.16
N ASP A 591 36.48 16.32 15.95
CA ASP A 591 36.86 17.52 15.20
C ASP A 591 36.04 18.75 15.64
N GLU A 592 36.58 19.53 16.58
CA GLU A 592 35.91 20.70 17.16
C GLU A 592 35.60 21.82 16.14
N LYS A 593 36.29 21.85 15.00
CA LYS A 593 36.10 22.86 13.94
C LYS A 593 34.96 22.53 12.98
N ALA A 594 34.46 21.30 12.98
CA ALA A 594 33.50 20.83 11.98
C ALA A 594 32.23 21.69 11.91
N PHE A 595 31.70 22.12 13.05
CA PHE A 595 30.52 22.99 13.08
C PHE A 595 30.79 24.43 12.60
N ASP A 596 32.03 24.94 12.71
CA ASP A 596 32.39 26.25 12.17
C ASP A 596 32.48 26.22 10.64
N GLU A 597 33.06 25.15 10.09
CA GLU A 597 33.13 24.92 8.65
C GLU A 597 31.73 24.68 8.05
N TYR A 598 30.89 23.89 8.73
CA TYR A 598 29.47 23.75 8.38
C TYR A 598 28.75 25.11 8.36
N ALA A 599 28.98 25.97 9.37
CA ALA A 599 28.35 27.29 9.43
C ALA A 599 28.75 28.18 8.23
N SER A 600 29.96 28.01 7.69
CA SER A 600 30.36 28.65 6.43
C SER A 600 29.64 28.02 5.23
N PHE A 601 29.63 26.69 5.15
CA PHE A 601 29.01 25.94 4.05
C PHE A 601 27.51 26.24 3.90
N ILE A 602 26.73 26.19 4.98
CA ILE A 602 25.28 26.37 4.91
C ILE A 602 24.88 27.78 4.45
N ARG A 603 25.73 28.79 4.65
CA ARG A 603 25.50 30.17 4.20
C ARG A 603 25.66 30.33 2.69
N GLU A 604 26.36 29.42 2.02
CA GLU A 604 26.55 29.43 0.56
C GLU A 604 25.39 28.74 -0.17
N ILE A 605 24.51 28.05 0.56
CA ILE A 605 23.39 27.32 -0.03
C ILE A 605 22.26 28.28 -0.39
N ASP A 606 21.91 28.28 -1.68
CA ASP A 606 20.71 28.94 -2.18
C ASP A 606 19.46 28.10 -1.83
N PRO A 607 18.51 28.61 -1.02
CA PRO A 607 17.28 27.90 -0.69
C PRO A 607 16.41 27.59 -1.91
N ALA A 608 16.65 28.20 -3.07
CA ALA A 608 16.00 27.83 -4.33
C ALA A 608 16.36 26.45 -4.85
N THR A 609 17.55 25.98 -4.47
CA THR A 609 18.10 24.69 -4.90
C THR A 609 17.81 23.58 -3.90
N VAL A 610 17.07 23.87 -2.83
CA VAL A 610 16.77 22.95 -1.72
C VAL A 610 15.30 22.54 -1.80
N PRO A 611 14.99 21.24 -1.93
CA PRO A 611 13.61 20.79 -1.94
C PRO A 611 12.95 21.01 -0.56
N PRO A 612 11.61 21.20 -0.51
CA PRO A 612 10.89 21.26 0.76
C PRO A 612 11.16 20.03 1.62
N ARG A 613 11.21 20.20 2.95
CA ARG A 613 11.44 19.12 3.95
C ARG A 613 12.86 18.56 3.98
N SER A 614 13.86 19.36 3.64
CA SER A 614 15.29 19.02 3.78
C SER A 614 15.80 19.13 5.22
N GLY A 615 15.14 18.46 6.17
CA GLY A 615 15.46 18.53 7.61
C GLY A 615 16.90 18.14 7.93
N THR A 616 17.43 17.14 7.23
CA THR A 616 18.82 16.66 7.39
C THR A 616 19.86 17.75 7.14
N LEU A 617 19.64 18.63 6.17
CA LEU A 617 20.56 19.72 5.83
C LEU A 617 20.70 20.73 6.97
N LEU A 618 19.59 21.04 7.65
CA LEU A 618 19.52 22.06 8.72
C LEU A 618 19.79 21.50 10.11
N ALA A 619 19.76 20.17 10.28
CA ALA A 619 19.95 19.50 11.55
C ALA A 619 21.23 19.94 12.32
N PRO A 620 22.40 20.16 11.67
CA PRO A 620 23.58 20.60 12.42
C PRO A 620 23.41 21.97 13.09
N LEU A 621 22.56 22.87 12.56
CA LEU A 621 22.23 24.13 13.24
C LEU A 621 21.52 23.87 14.59
N ALA A 622 20.62 22.88 14.63
CA ALA A 622 19.86 22.51 15.83
C ALA A 622 20.69 21.75 16.88
N LEU A 623 21.76 21.05 16.47
CA LEU A 623 22.63 20.26 17.36
C LEU A 623 23.59 21.12 18.18
N ARG A 624 23.97 22.31 17.70
CA ARG A 624 24.87 23.25 18.38
C ARG A 624 24.33 24.69 18.32
N PRO A 625 23.11 24.95 18.79
CA PRO A 625 22.39 26.21 18.54
C PRO A 625 23.00 27.43 19.26
N THR A 626 23.85 27.20 20.27
CA THR A 626 24.54 28.24 21.05
C THR A 626 25.95 28.52 20.56
N ARG A 627 26.48 27.75 19.59
CA ARG A 627 27.84 27.97 19.08
C ARG A 627 27.91 29.30 18.31
N PRO A 628 28.91 30.17 18.54
CA PRO A 628 28.94 31.51 17.93
C PRO A 628 28.83 31.52 16.40
N SER A 629 29.52 30.61 15.71
CA SER A 629 29.45 30.46 14.25
C SER A 629 28.07 30.05 13.74
N ILE A 630 27.41 29.12 14.43
CA ILE A 630 26.05 28.66 14.14
C ILE A 630 25.03 29.77 14.39
N VAL A 631 25.16 30.52 15.49
CA VAL A 631 24.32 31.70 15.77
C VAL A 631 24.48 32.75 14.67
N ALA A 632 25.71 33.03 14.24
CA ALA A 632 25.98 33.98 13.16
C ALA A 632 25.38 33.51 11.82
N ALA A 633 25.54 32.23 11.46
CA ALA A 633 24.94 31.65 10.26
C ALA A 633 23.41 31.70 10.31
N GLY A 634 22.81 31.28 11.43
CA GLY A 634 21.36 31.32 11.63
C GLY A 634 20.78 32.75 11.53
N ARG A 635 21.48 33.77 12.03
CA ARG A 635 21.05 35.18 11.84
C ARG A 635 21.17 35.63 10.40
N ALA A 636 22.26 35.30 9.71
CA ALA A 636 22.43 35.63 8.29
C ALA A 636 21.33 34.99 7.42
N MET A 637 20.95 33.75 7.74
CA MET A 637 19.91 33.01 7.02
C MET A 637 18.51 33.51 7.38
N PHE A 638 18.18 33.68 8.66
CA PHE A 638 16.79 33.84 9.10
C PHE A 638 16.42 35.24 9.62
N ALA A 639 17.38 36.03 10.11
CA ALA A 639 17.08 37.37 10.64
C ALA A 639 17.25 38.48 9.61
N THR A 640 18.11 38.28 8.60
CA THR A 640 18.36 39.29 7.57
C THR A 640 17.19 39.38 6.59
N LYS A 641 16.53 40.55 6.52
CA LYS A 641 15.34 40.78 5.65
C LYS A 641 15.58 40.51 4.15
N THR A 642 16.82 40.69 3.68
CA THR A 642 17.23 40.42 2.29
C THR A 642 17.63 38.97 2.04
N SER A 643 17.61 38.12 3.06
CA SER A 643 17.94 36.71 2.90
C SER A 643 16.91 36.01 2.00
N PRO A 644 17.35 35.22 1.01
CA PRO A 644 16.46 34.38 0.21
C PRO A 644 15.62 33.41 1.05
N TRP A 645 16.16 32.95 2.20
CA TRP A 645 15.44 32.07 3.12
C TRP A 645 14.23 32.77 3.75
N VAL A 646 14.39 34.04 4.14
CA VAL A 646 13.31 34.86 4.72
C VAL A 646 12.25 35.18 3.69
N SER A 647 12.64 35.54 2.46
CA SER A 647 11.70 35.83 1.37
C SER A 647 10.82 34.61 1.08
N ARG A 648 11.41 33.43 0.88
CA ARG A 648 10.67 32.20 0.58
C ARG A 648 9.79 31.72 1.74
N PHE A 649 10.26 31.89 2.98
CA PHE A 649 9.45 31.63 4.17
C PHE A 649 8.18 32.48 4.18
N ARG A 650 8.28 33.79 3.88
CA ARG A 650 7.10 34.68 3.85
C ARG A 650 6.08 34.25 2.80
N HIS A 651 6.55 33.80 1.64
CA HIS A 651 5.70 33.26 0.57
C HIS A 651 5.09 31.88 0.87
N GLY A 652 5.38 31.27 2.02
CA GLY A 652 4.86 29.95 2.40
C GLY A 652 5.57 28.78 1.71
N GLU A 653 6.62 29.04 0.93
CA GLU A 653 7.39 28.00 0.23
C GLU A 653 8.26 27.18 1.19
N ARG A 654 8.53 27.72 2.40
CA ARG A 654 9.47 27.16 3.38
C ARG A 654 8.88 26.98 4.77
N ASP A 655 7.61 26.59 4.85
CA ASP A 655 6.96 26.22 6.11
C ASP A 655 7.62 24.98 6.76
N ASP A 656 8.46 24.24 6.02
CA ASP A 656 9.32 23.19 6.56
C ASP A 656 10.28 23.69 7.65
N LEU A 657 10.68 24.97 7.60
CA LEU A 657 11.56 25.63 8.58
C LEU A 657 10.92 25.80 9.96
N LEU A 658 9.59 25.69 10.09
CA LEU A 658 8.84 25.78 11.35
C LEU A 658 9.01 24.50 12.18
N ASP A 659 10.25 24.07 12.36
CA ASP A 659 10.64 22.94 13.18
C ASP A 659 11.00 23.40 14.60
N PRO A 660 10.43 22.78 15.66
CA PRO A 660 10.75 23.14 17.04
C PRO A 660 12.24 23.06 17.40
N SER A 661 13.01 22.20 16.72
CA SER A 661 14.46 22.08 16.94
C SER A 661 15.24 23.33 16.48
N LEU A 662 14.76 24.01 15.42
CA LEU A 662 15.38 25.21 14.86
C LEU A 662 15.06 26.48 15.67
N LEU A 663 13.98 26.48 16.46
CA LEU A 663 13.63 27.62 17.35
C LEU A 663 14.67 27.88 18.45
N ARG A 664 15.58 26.93 18.70
CA ARG A 664 16.72 27.14 19.60
C ARG A 664 17.73 28.13 19.03
N ILE A 665 17.73 28.34 17.71
CA ILE A 665 18.63 29.26 17.01
C ILE A 665 18.06 30.69 17.09
N PRO A 666 18.82 31.67 17.60
CA PRO A 666 18.31 33.04 17.77
C PRO A 666 17.74 33.66 16.49
N GLY A 667 18.43 33.50 15.35
CA GLY A 667 17.97 34.04 14.06
C GLY A 667 16.61 33.47 13.61
N MET A 668 16.30 32.22 13.92
CA MET A 668 14.99 31.63 13.59
C MET A 668 13.88 32.25 14.43
N ARG A 669 14.13 32.55 15.72
CA ARG A 669 13.15 33.24 16.56
C ARG A 669 12.90 34.67 16.07
N GLU A 670 13.97 35.35 15.66
CA GLU A 670 13.90 36.70 15.06
C GLU A 670 13.04 36.70 13.77
N LEU A 671 12.91 35.55 13.07
CA LEU A 671 12.00 35.36 11.93
C LEU A 671 10.57 35.03 12.35
N VAL A 672 10.39 34.08 13.26
CA VAL A 672 9.08 33.50 13.61
C VAL A 672 8.25 34.42 14.49
N LEU A 673 8.86 35.11 15.47
CA LEU A 673 8.11 35.93 16.42
C LEU A 673 7.36 37.08 15.72
N PRO A 674 7.95 37.85 14.80
CA PRO A 674 7.20 38.84 14.03
C PRO A 674 6.13 38.21 13.12
N ALA A 675 6.37 37.02 12.57
CA ALA A 675 5.39 36.35 11.71
C ALA A 675 4.16 35.86 12.49
N LEU A 676 4.32 35.50 13.77
CA LEU A 676 3.20 35.22 14.68
C LEU A 676 2.42 36.48 15.10
N GLU A 677 2.97 37.67 14.87
CA GLU A 677 2.29 38.96 15.11
C GLU A 677 1.66 39.54 13.83
N ASP A 678 2.00 38.99 12.67
CA ASP A 678 1.55 39.47 11.37
C ASP A 678 0.11 39.05 11.07
N ARG A 679 -0.80 40.02 11.14
CA ARG A 679 -2.25 39.83 10.89
C ARG A 679 -2.65 40.07 9.44
N ALA A 680 -1.71 40.26 8.52
CA ALA A 680 -2.02 40.42 7.11
C ALA A 680 -2.75 39.18 6.58
N ALA A 681 -3.86 39.40 5.86
CA ALA A 681 -4.58 38.34 5.18
C ALA A 681 -3.76 37.85 3.98
N VAL A 682 -3.62 36.53 3.85
CA VAL A 682 -2.87 35.85 2.79
C VAL A 682 -3.67 34.74 2.10
N GLY A 683 -4.92 34.56 2.51
CA GLY A 683 -5.77 33.48 2.06
C GLY A 683 -7.14 33.53 2.71
N THR A 684 -7.89 32.45 2.50
CA THR A 684 -9.26 32.31 2.98
C THR A 684 -9.46 30.96 3.68
N ILE A 685 -10.25 30.97 4.75
CA ILE A 685 -10.81 29.79 5.44
C ILE A 685 -12.33 29.80 5.21
N GLU A 686 -12.88 28.69 4.74
CA GLU A 686 -14.32 28.51 4.49
C GLU A 686 -14.78 27.28 5.25
N ILE A 687 -15.84 27.42 6.04
CA ILE A 687 -16.53 26.29 6.69
C ILE A 687 -17.85 26.13 5.97
N ASP A 688 -18.07 24.99 5.35
CA ASP A 688 -19.28 24.74 4.58
C ASP A 688 -20.48 24.36 5.47
N GLU A 689 -21.60 24.02 4.85
CA GLU A 689 -22.82 23.62 5.56
C GLU A 689 -22.70 22.25 6.26
N PHE A 690 -21.76 21.41 5.84
CA PHE A 690 -21.49 20.08 6.40
C PHE A 690 -20.46 20.11 7.53
N GLY A 691 -19.92 21.29 7.84
CA GLY A 691 -18.88 21.45 8.86
C GLY A 691 -17.52 20.94 8.37
N GLU A 692 -17.26 20.94 7.08
CA GLU A 692 -15.92 20.79 6.52
C GLU A 692 -15.26 22.18 6.42
N ALA A 693 -14.08 22.33 7.02
CA ALA A 693 -13.30 23.54 6.93
C ALA A 693 -12.22 23.39 5.85
N GLU A 694 -12.22 24.27 4.87
CA GLU A 694 -11.23 24.34 3.78
C GLU A 694 -10.43 25.65 3.87
N TRP A 695 -9.12 25.60 3.70
CA TRP A 695 -8.29 26.81 3.65
C TRP A 695 -7.14 26.74 2.67
N GLY A 696 -6.73 27.91 2.16
CA GLY A 696 -5.58 28.02 1.27
C GLY A 696 -5.14 29.47 1.08
N LEU A 697 -3.92 29.63 0.56
CA LEU A 697 -3.38 30.94 0.18
C LEU A 697 -4.12 31.50 -1.05
N ASP A 698 -4.17 32.82 -1.17
CA ASP A 698 -4.75 33.48 -2.33
C ASP A 698 -4.01 33.06 -3.62
N GLY A 699 -4.75 32.55 -4.60
CA GLY A 699 -4.20 32.02 -5.86
C GLY A 699 -3.75 30.55 -5.82
N ALA A 700 -3.90 29.86 -4.69
CA ALA A 700 -3.73 28.40 -4.61
C ALA A 700 -4.74 27.68 -5.53
N ARG A 701 -4.32 26.58 -6.15
CA ARG A 701 -5.25 25.71 -6.91
C ARG A 701 -6.11 24.93 -5.92
N GLU A 702 -7.28 24.49 -6.36
CA GLU A 702 -8.23 23.70 -5.56
C GLU A 702 -7.58 22.47 -4.87
N PHE A 703 -6.57 21.85 -5.50
CA PHE A 703 -5.85 20.69 -4.93
C PHE A 703 -4.75 21.04 -3.93
N ASP A 704 -4.39 22.32 -3.81
CA ASP A 704 -3.37 22.81 -2.89
C ASP A 704 -4.02 23.37 -1.59
N ARG A 705 -5.35 23.34 -1.48
CA ARG A 705 -6.11 23.73 -0.28
C ARG A 705 -6.14 22.56 0.71
N GLU A 706 -5.96 22.87 1.99
CA GLU A 706 -6.06 21.90 3.09
C GLU A 706 -7.52 21.86 3.57
N HIS A 707 -7.96 20.70 4.08
CA HIS A 707 -9.29 20.51 4.64
C HIS A 707 -9.24 19.75 5.97
N GLU A 708 -10.20 20.02 6.85
CA GLU A 708 -10.38 19.33 8.12
C GLU A 708 -11.86 19.31 8.50
N GLN A 709 -12.35 18.15 8.94
CA GLN A 709 -13.70 18.05 9.50
C GLN A 709 -13.76 18.76 10.86
N VAL A 710 -14.70 19.69 11.02
CA VAL A 710 -14.94 20.37 12.29
C VAL A 710 -15.56 19.40 13.30
N ASP A 711 -14.98 19.28 14.50
CA ASP A 711 -15.63 18.55 15.60
C ASP A 711 -16.81 19.39 16.12
N PRO A 712 -18.06 18.92 15.99
CA PRO A 712 -19.25 19.68 16.41
C PRO A 712 -19.31 19.92 17.93
N ARG A 713 -18.46 19.26 18.72
CA ARG A 713 -18.36 19.45 20.18
C ARG A 713 -17.27 20.44 20.57
N ASP A 714 -16.49 20.95 19.61
CA ASP A 714 -15.43 21.93 19.88
C ASP A 714 -16.03 23.31 20.15
N PRO A 715 -15.98 23.83 21.39
CA PRO A 715 -16.58 25.12 21.73
C PRO A 715 -15.86 26.31 21.08
N GLY A 716 -14.67 26.08 20.49
CA GLY A 716 -13.92 27.09 19.75
C GLY A 716 -14.26 27.15 18.26
N ALA A 717 -15.05 26.21 17.73
CA ALA A 717 -15.36 26.13 16.30
C ALA A 717 -16.20 27.33 15.83
N ALA A 718 -15.85 27.88 14.66
CA ALA A 718 -16.70 28.82 13.98
C ALA A 718 -17.95 28.12 13.42
N PRO A 719 -19.10 28.82 13.29
CA PRO A 719 -20.31 28.24 12.73
C PRO A 719 -20.14 27.74 11.30
N SER A 720 -20.94 26.75 10.90
CA SER A 720 -21.08 26.35 9.49
C SER A 720 -21.48 27.55 8.61
N ASN A 721 -21.11 27.51 7.34
CA ASN A 721 -21.28 28.61 6.38
C ASN A 721 -20.53 29.91 6.76
N THR A 722 -19.39 29.80 7.44
CA THR A 722 -18.54 30.94 7.81
C THR A 722 -17.34 31.06 6.88
N LYS A 723 -17.05 32.28 6.42
CA LYS A 723 -15.83 32.63 5.70
C LYS A 723 -14.97 33.57 6.56
N MET A 724 -13.72 33.21 6.77
CA MET A 724 -12.76 33.96 7.59
C MET A 724 -11.46 34.21 6.82
N PRO A 725 -10.72 35.30 7.12
CA PRO A 725 -9.38 35.46 6.57
C PRO A 725 -8.41 34.43 7.16
N LEU A 726 -7.55 33.88 6.30
CA LEU A 726 -6.33 33.19 6.70
C LEU A 726 -5.22 34.24 6.80
N ARG A 727 -4.71 34.49 8.01
CA ARG A 727 -3.64 35.46 8.27
C ARG A 727 -2.27 34.79 8.26
N VAL A 728 -1.20 35.57 8.10
CA VAL A 728 0.19 35.06 8.20
C VAL A 728 0.40 34.33 9.54
N CYS A 729 -0.03 34.94 10.65
CA CYS A 729 0.08 34.35 11.97
C CYS A 729 -0.67 33.01 12.11
N ASP A 730 -1.83 32.85 11.44
CA ASP A 730 -2.61 31.62 11.46
C ASP A 730 -1.87 30.48 10.72
N ARG A 731 -1.28 30.77 9.55
CA ARG A 731 -0.46 29.80 8.79
C ARG A 731 0.70 29.30 9.63
N VAL A 732 1.48 30.23 10.19
CA VAL A 732 2.67 29.92 10.98
C VAL A 732 2.30 29.13 12.25
N ALA A 733 1.23 29.54 12.93
CA ALA A 733 0.74 28.86 14.13
C ALA A 733 0.24 27.44 13.85
N SER A 734 -0.51 27.22 12.76
CA SER A 734 -1.00 25.89 12.38
C SER A 734 0.14 24.89 12.14
N VAL A 735 1.19 25.31 11.42
CA VAL A 735 2.33 24.42 11.14
C VAL A 735 3.12 24.12 12.41
N LEU A 736 3.36 25.13 13.27
CA LEU A 736 4.04 24.91 14.55
C LEU A 736 3.22 24.01 15.49
N ALA A 737 1.92 24.25 15.61
CA ALA A 737 1.00 23.48 16.45
C ALA A 737 1.00 21.99 16.08
N ARG A 738 0.99 21.66 14.78
CA ARG A 738 1.10 20.28 14.28
C ARG A 738 2.36 19.57 14.77
N ARG A 739 3.46 20.28 15.03
CA ARG A 739 4.75 19.71 15.44
C ARG A 739 5.03 19.73 16.94
N ILE A 740 4.47 20.70 17.67
CA ILE A 740 4.58 20.77 19.15
C ILE A 740 3.52 19.93 19.85
N GLY A 741 2.47 19.48 19.13
CA GLY A 741 1.43 18.59 19.62
C GLY A 741 0.53 19.25 20.66
N SER A 742 0.13 18.50 21.68
CA SER A 742 -0.85 18.93 22.70
C SER A 742 -0.39 20.10 23.58
N ALA A 743 0.88 20.51 23.50
CA ALA A 743 1.42 21.61 24.30
C ALA A 743 0.80 22.98 23.95
N ALA A 744 0.36 23.17 22.70
CA ALA A 744 -0.41 24.34 22.29
C ALA A 744 -1.27 23.99 21.06
N PRO A 745 -2.51 23.51 21.28
CA PRO A 745 -3.40 23.11 20.18
C PRO A 745 -3.83 24.36 19.38
N PHE A 746 -3.96 24.18 18.07
CA PHE A 746 -4.46 25.19 17.15
C PHE A 746 -5.28 24.51 16.06
N ARG A 747 -6.45 25.07 15.74
CA ARG A 747 -7.30 24.62 14.63
C ARG A 747 -7.63 25.80 13.74
N MET A 748 -7.58 25.57 12.42
CA MET A 748 -7.88 26.61 11.44
C MET A 748 -9.36 27.03 11.47
N TYR A 749 -10.26 26.08 11.78
CA TYR A 749 -11.69 26.32 11.85
C TYR A 749 -12.15 27.08 13.12
N TRP A 750 -11.25 27.40 14.05
CA TRP A 750 -11.61 28.15 15.25
C TRP A 750 -11.98 29.60 14.94
N ILE A 751 -12.92 30.16 15.72
CA ILE A 751 -13.21 31.60 15.69
C ILE A 751 -11.93 32.41 15.94
N GLU A 752 -11.84 33.59 15.33
CA GLU A 752 -10.63 34.42 15.38
C GLU A 752 -10.11 34.69 16.81
N PRO A 753 -10.93 35.07 17.81
CA PRO A 753 -10.44 35.28 19.17
C PRO A 753 -9.77 34.04 19.77
N ARG A 754 -10.31 32.85 19.47
CA ARG A 754 -9.75 31.59 19.95
C ARG A 754 -8.43 31.25 19.26
N ARG A 755 -8.29 31.58 17.96
CA ARG A 755 -7.03 31.47 17.23
C ARG A 755 -5.98 32.43 17.80
N ASP A 756 -6.37 33.66 18.12
CA ASP A 756 -5.48 34.66 18.74
C ASP A 756 -4.95 34.20 20.12
N ASP A 757 -5.81 33.64 20.97
CA ASP A 757 -5.41 33.07 22.26
C ASP A 757 -4.39 31.92 22.09
N ALA A 758 -4.65 31.03 21.13
CA ALA A 758 -3.75 29.92 20.81
C ALA A 758 -2.42 30.41 20.23
N ILE A 759 -2.42 31.44 19.37
CA ILE A 759 -1.22 32.08 18.83
C ILE A 759 -0.38 32.71 19.97
N ALA A 760 -1.01 33.35 20.95
CA ALA A 760 -0.32 33.89 22.13
C ALA A 760 0.35 32.78 22.97
N ALA A 761 -0.30 31.63 23.12
CA ALA A 761 0.29 30.47 23.77
C ALA A 761 1.48 29.90 22.97
N ILE A 762 1.35 29.78 21.65
CA ILE A 762 2.44 29.33 20.76
C ILE A 762 3.62 30.31 20.81
N ARG A 763 3.37 31.62 20.79
CA ARG A 763 4.41 32.64 20.96
C ARG A 763 5.14 32.50 22.29
N THR A 764 4.40 32.27 23.38
CA THR A 764 4.97 31.99 24.70
C THR A 764 5.84 30.72 24.67
N PHE A 765 5.42 29.67 23.96
CA PHE A 765 6.23 28.47 23.75
C PHE A 765 7.55 28.77 23.00
N VAL A 766 7.49 29.56 21.91
CA VAL A 766 8.67 29.97 21.13
C VAL A 766 9.66 30.76 22.01
N VAL A 767 9.15 31.61 22.90
CA VAL A 767 9.98 32.35 23.86
C VAL A 767 10.51 31.45 24.97
N THR A 768 9.73 30.56 25.56
CA THR A 768 10.17 29.76 26.73
C THR A 768 11.14 28.64 26.36
N LYS A 769 10.98 27.98 25.20
CA LYS A 769 11.99 27.02 24.67
C LYS A 769 13.30 27.68 24.22
N SER A 770 13.42 29.00 24.35
CA SER A 770 14.67 29.74 24.11
C SER A 770 15.66 29.70 25.28
N GLU A 771 15.20 29.38 26.49
CA GLU A 771 16.06 29.29 27.65
C GLU A 771 16.81 27.95 27.61
N SER A 772 18.15 27.99 27.72
CA SER A 772 18.91 26.77 28.01
C SER A 772 18.34 26.15 29.29
N PRO A 773 18.32 24.80 29.44
CA PRO A 773 18.06 24.23 30.74
C PRO A 773 19.00 24.92 31.73
N ARG A 774 18.46 25.58 32.76
CA ARG A 774 19.28 26.04 33.88
C ARG A 774 20.06 24.83 34.34
N ALA A 775 21.39 24.92 34.32
CA ALA A 775 22.22 23.89 34.91
C ALA A 775 21.75 23.66 36.36
N PRO A 776 21.76 22.41 36.87
CA PRO A 776 21.55 22.20 38.29
C PRO A 776 22.53 23.01 39.13
#